data_AF-A0AB37TRC9-F1
#
_entry.id   AF-A0AB37TRC9-F1
#
_cell.length_a   1.000
_cell.length_b   1.000
_cell.length_c   1.000
_cell.angle_alpha   90.00
_cell.angle_beta   90.00
_cell.angle_gamma   90.00
#
_symmetry.space_group_name_H-M   'P 1'
#
loop_
_entity.id
_entity.type
_entity.pdbx_description
1 polymer ?
#
loop_
_entity_poly.entity_id
_entity_poly.type
_entity_poly.pdbx_seq_one_letter_code
_entity_poly.pdbx_strand_id
1 'polypeptide(L)'
;MLKSKDELLADYPDRAMREKILLLASLSNILTECIIPNNYRVPARLHEPLKLTAYGEEKVQQFIRKRIPYPEARLMCLLSFSWVDLLIDPVETNLTDLREAISDEIKRQEVIFPFIFGRLLYDKAFDTLNISDGTYSLNLVDTFSLLTDTPQGVSQENIFITGPYGILESRQWRYYPPSRQVSLYHCSDLSCSAIHSIDLATGREASINKRRSDASKILRAESETPSAWPSFLSQVFDEIINPDRDNAADGLIPLIGDAFTEAEIRALTCWLLDNTRGALRETFAHLGMRGRAEDMTQDLSRAQMMQLCLTLEDRMIIQGLDGVIRENAIQVPRGEIRRAKVNGGSRFGKLHLAAEVGHRGARIFSDAMNMAPLRLRHLVERMYRVDSVDDREELDWQLRSETGETLEARLDSYLNRHSPEEAAKTLILARKSNAVTACEVLGLPDNFPEDPNLISAVLWKLGFPSPDLSDPHFDFWRLHEEMEEMVRAGVTGPLPPSAEDFRGIAANYFVQLENMLDDSLSFTVWALTKDHFADRKSFVYSPEEARRESYSWLQSAVEASGDSVLEYGNKNSLYALCRGFGRLSTELKRISKGRQSWERPAEEFPDWSDRQDLLKFPFRHTIPFLDLTDASREIIVNRLQETSRILVGNNISDARNSWMHGGRSTADFDEVRSSLNAIRQAVQIIEDCGFVRMNFSVVSRQIDAYSRSITRFTRPRGYSFELHKPSPYDWLGLPTFKTPIHVMTAACFSAPNHFLRFRSEIRSTYSEMWANYPRRKPRAQLGSRAITEVSAQWKTMSGNGEETISPA
;
A
#
# COMPACT_ATOMS: atom_id res chain seq x y z
N MET A 1 4.96 20.32 -45.37
CA MET A 1 3.57 19.83 -45.22
C MET A 1 3.54 19.04 -43.92
N LEU A 2 2.55 19.27 -43.05
CA LEU A 2 2.44 18.52 -41.80
C LEU A 2 2.06 17.08 -42.13
N LYS A 3 2.77 16.13 -41.52
CA LYS A 3 2.54 14.70 -41.73
C LYS A 3 1.54 14.17 -40.69
N SER A 4 0.57 13.42 -41.18
CA SER A 4 -0.36 12.63 -40.37
C SER A 4 0.33 11.40 -39.77
N LYS A 5 -0.32 10.76 -38.80
CA LYS A 5 0.19 9.53 -38.17
C LYS A 5 0.41 8.42 -39.20
N ASP A 6 -0.52 8.25 -40.13
CA ASP A 6 -0.47 7.16 -41.12
C ASP A 6 0.65 7.37 -42.14
N GLU A 7 0.89 8.62 -42.55
CA GLU A 7 2.04 8.98 -43.38
C GLU A 7 3.36 8.72 -42.65
N LEU A 8 3.47 9.06 -41.36
CA LEU A 8 4.66 8.75 -40.56
C LEU A 8 4.88 7.23 -40.40
N LEU A 9 3.82 6.45 -40.22
CA LEU A 9 3.93 4.98 -40.15
C LEU A 9 4.36 4.37 -41.50
N ALA A 10 3.95 4.98 -42.61
CA ALA A 10 4.37 4.59 -43.96
C ALA A 10 5.82 5.00 -44.27
N ASP A 11 6.27 6.16 -43.79
CA ASP A 11 7.64 6.65 -43.93
C ASP A 11 8.64 5.81 -43.11
N TYR A 12 8.20 5.28 -41.96
CA TYR A 12 9.00 4.44 -41.07
C TYR A 12 8.32 3.07 -40.86
N PRO A 13 8.28 2.19 -41.88
CA PRO A 13 7.60 0.90 -41.77
C PRO A 13 8.40 -0.14 -40.98
N ASP A 14 9.72 0.02 -40.89
CA ASP A 14 10.62 -0.91 -40.21
C ASP A 14 10.51 -0.81 -38.68
N ARG A 15 10.31 -1.96 -38.03
CA ARG A 15 10.19 -2.06 -36.57
C ARG A 15 11.49 -1.70 -35.86
N ALA A 16 12.65 -2.12 -36.37
CA ALA A 16 13.93 -1.83 -35.73
C ALA A 16 14.23 -0.32 -35.75
N MET A 17 13.90 0.35 -36.86
CA MET A 17 13.94 1.81 -36.96
C MET A 17 12.99 2.49 -35.96
N ARG A 18 11.74 2.04 -35.83
CA ARG A 18 10.79 2.56 -34.83
C ARG A 18 11.29 2.41 -33.40
N GLU A 19 11.89 1.26 -33.08
CA GLU A 19 12.53 1.01 -31.78
C GLU A 19 13.66 2.01 -31.51
N LYS A 20 14.55 2.27 -32.48
CA LYS A 20 15.61 3.28 -32.34
C LYS A 20 15.07 4.69 -32.11
N ILE A 21 14.02 5.08 -32.86
CA ILE A 21 13.34 6.37 -32.69
C ILE A 21 12.80 6.48 -31.25
N LEU A 22 12.13 5.43 -30.76
CA LEU A 22 11.61 5.39 -29.40
C LEU A 22 12.72 5.49 -28.34
N LEU A 23 13.86 4.79 -28.53
CA LEU A 23 14.98 4.86 -27.60
C LEU A 23 15.64 6.25 -27.55
N LEU A 24 15.76 6.94 -28.67
CA LEU A 24 16.24 8.33 -28.68
C LEU A 24 15.24 9.28 -28.01
N ALA A 25 13.94 9.07 -28.22
CA ALA A 25 12.90 9.80 -27.51
C ALA A 25 12.98 9.56 -25.99
N SER A 26 13.29 8.34 -25.54
CA SER A 26 13.52 8.01 -24.13
C SER A 26 14.68 8.80 -23.52
N LEU A 27 15.84 8.87 -24.18
CA LEU A 27 16.96 9.67 -23.68
C LEU A 27 16.61 11.17 -23.64
N SER A 28 15.83 11.66 -24.61
CA SER A 28 15.32 13.02 -24.62
C SER A 28 14.35 13.29 -23.45
N ASN A 29 13.47 12.34 -23.13
CA ASN A 29 12.55 12.43 -22.00
C ASN A 29 13.31 12.46 -20.66
N ILE A 30 14.31 11.57 -20.50
CA ILE A 30 15.22 11.58 -19.32
C ILE A 30 15.85 12.96 -19.13
N LEU A 31 16.39 13.56 -20.18
CA LEU A 31 17.01 14.90 -20.11
C LEU A 31 15.99 16.03 -19.90
N THR A 32 14.74 15.84 -20.29
CA THR A 32 13.68 16.85 -20.09
C THR A 32 13.26 16.95 -18.63
N GLU A 33 13.25 15.82 -17.92
CA GLU A 33 12.85 15.74 -16.51
C GLU A 33 14.01 15.83 -15.52
N CYS A 34 15.22 16.17 -15.98
CA CYS A 34 16.36 16.33 -15.10
C CYS A 34 16.43 17.70 -14.40
N ILE A 35 17.14 17.73 -13.27
CA ILE A 35 17.44 18.94 -12.51
C ILE A 35 18.90 19.31 -12.75
N ILE A 36 19.14 20.53 -13.21
CA ILE A 36 20.48 21.08 -13.49
C ILE A 36 20.68 22.41 -12.76
N PRO A 37 21.92 22.78 -12.40
CA PRO A 37 22.20 24.07 -11.78
C PRO A 37 22.15 25.21 -12.81
N ASN A 38 22.02 26.47 -12.33
CA ASN A 38 21.95 27.65 -13.20
C ASN A 38 23.21 27.89 -14.04
N ASN A 39 24.37 27.39 -13.61
CA ASN A 39 25.64 27.53 -14.32
C ASN A 39 25.94 26.35 -15.26
N TYR A 40 25.02 25.39 -15.41
CA TYR A 40 25.21 24.23 -16.28
C TYR A 40 25.46 24.65 -17.74
N ARG A 41 26.46 24.00 -18.36
CA ARG A 41 26.85 24.17 -19.76
C ARG A 41 26.85 22.83 -20.45
N VAL A 42 26.38 22.79 -21.69
CA VAL A 42 26.32 21.54 -22.47
C VAL A 42 27.75 21.08 -22.83
N PRO A 43 28.24 19.94 -22.31
CA PRO A 43 29.54 19.40 -22.70
C PRO A 43 29.57 18.92 -24.16
N ALA A 44 30.78 18.87 -24.72
CA ALA A 44 31.06 18.35 -26.07
C ALA A 44 30.44 16.97 -26.31
N ARG A 45 30.70 16.05 -25.37
CA ARG A 45 30.25 14.65 -25.44
C ARG A 45 28.73 14.47 -25.50
N LEU A 46 27.91 15.46 -25.10
CA LEU A 46 26.45 15.36 -25.20
C LEU A 46 25.89 15.75 -26.58
N HIS A 47 26.62 16.54 -27.38
CA HIS A 47 26.10 17.06 -28.65
C HIS A 47 26.87 16.62 -29.89
N GLU A 48 28.10 16.14 -29.73
CA GLU A 48 28.92 15.56 -30.81
C GLU A 48 28.37 14.21 -31.33
N PRO A 49 27.84 13.30 -30.48
CA PRO A 49 27.27 12.04 -30.95
C PRO A 49 25.98 12.20 -31.76
N LEU A 50 25.29 13.34 -31.59
CA LEU A 50 24.05 13.63 -32.29
C LEU A 50 24.34 13.83 -33.78
N LYS A 51 23.60 13.13 -34.64
CA LYS A 51 23.53 13.45 -36.07
C LYS A 51 22.17 14.06 -36.36
N LEU A 52 22.18 15.18 -37.06
CA LEU A 52 20.95 15.92 -37.37
C LEU A 52 20.47 15.51 -38.75
N THR A 53 19.16 15.47 -38.94
CA THR A 53 18.59 15.37 -40.29
C THR A 53 18.86 16.65 -41.07
N ALA A 54 18.57 16.66 -42.38
CA ALA A 54 18.62 17.90 -43.17
C ALA A 54 17.73 19.01 -42.56
N TYR A 55 16.56 18.62 -42.04
CA TYR A 55 15.66 19.53 -41.31
C TYR A 55 16.28 20.03 -40.00
N GLY A 56 16.91 19.14 -39.23
CA GLY A 56 17.63 19.49 -38.00
C GLY A 56 18.78 20.48 -38.23
N GLU A 57 19.61 20.27 -39.25
CA GLU A 57 20.71 21.18 -39.60
C GLU A 57 20.19 22.57 -39.99
N GLU A 58 19.11 22.64 -40.77
CA GLU A 58 18.45 23.91 -41.09
C GLU A 58 18.03 24.65 -39.81
N LYS A 59 17.40 23.96 -38.85
CA LYS A 59 16.95 24.57 -37.59
C LYS A 59 18.10 24.99 -36.69
N VAL A 60 19.19 24.22 -36.61
CA VAL A 60 20.39 24.63 -35.89
C VAL A 60 20.96 25.94 -36.45
N GLN A 61 21.02 26.11 -37.77
CA GLN A 61 21.45 27.37 -38.36
C GLN A 61 20.53 28.54 -37.99
N GLN A 62 19.22 28.31 -37.92
CA GLN A 62 18.25 29.32 -37.46
C GLN A 62 18.43 29.65 -35.97
N PHE A 63 18.68 28.64 -35.13
CA PHE A 63 18.95 28.80 -33.70
C PHE A 63 20.21 29.64 -33.47
N ILE A 64 21.28 29.36 -34.22
CA ILE A 64 22.54 30.12 -34.15
C ILE A 64 22.34 31.57 -34.59
N ARG A 65 21.55 31.83 -35.63
CA ARG A 65 21.19 33.22 -36.03
C ARG A 65 20.45 33.99 -34.93
N LYS A 66 19.75 33.28 -34.04
CA LYS A 66 19.13 33.85 -32.83
C LYS A 66 20.05 33.87 -31.61
N ARG A 67 21.36 33.72 -31.82
CA ARG A 67 22.43 33.77 -30.80
C ARG A 67 22.32 32.65 -29.75
N ILE A 68 21.76 31.51 -30.13
CA ILE A 68 21.87 30.28 -29.33
C ILE A 68 23.25 29.67 -29.65
N PRO A 69 24.10 29.37 -28.63
CA PRO A 69 25.40 28.79 -28.91
C PRO A 69 25.27 27.39 -29.52
N TYR A 70 26.30 26.98 -30.27
CA TYR A 70 26.27 25.77 -31.09
C TYR A 70 25.98 24.48 -30.29
N PRO A 71 26.63 24.22 -29.13
CA PRO A 71 26.33 23.05 -28.30
C PRO A 71 24.86 22.98 -27.87
N GLU A 72 24.32 24.09 -27.39
CA GLU A 72 22.92 24.20 -26.97
C GLU A 72 21.98 24.03 -28.16
N ALA A 73 22.25 24.66 -29.30
CA ALA A 73 21.41 24.55 -30.48
C ALA A 73 21.24 23.09 -30.94
N ARG A 74 22.32 22.29 -30.91
CA ARG A 74 22.26 20.85 -31.24
C ARG A 74 21.50 20.05 -30.19
N LEU A 75 21.78 20.27 -28.91
CA LEU A 75 21.06 19.56 -27.85
C LEU A 75 19.56 19.92 -27.83
N MET A 76 19.20 21.15 -28.20
CA MET A 76 17.81 21.55 -28.38
C MET A 76 17.09 20.76 -29.47
N CYS A 77 17.78 20.37 -30.54
CA CYS A 77 17.21 19.45 -31.52
C CYS A 77 16.84 18.10 -30.90
N LEU A 78 17.64 17.58 -29.97
CA LEU A 78 17.30 16.35 -29.23
C LEU A 78 16.11 16.57 -28.29
N LEU A 79 16.13 17.66 -27.50
CA LEU A 79 15.09 17.98 -26.53
C LEU A 79 13.73 18.30 -27.17
N SER A 80 13.74 18.94 -28.35
CA SER A 80 12.53 19.13 -29.15
C SER A 80 12.15 17.87 -29.92
N PHE A 81 13.13 17.03 -30.26
CA PHE A 81 13.06 15.75 -30.97
C PHE A 81 12.50 15.83 -32.40
N SER A 82 11.33 16.44 -32.57
CA SER A 82 10.59 16.53 -33.82
C SER A 82 9.75 17.82 -33.88
N TRP A 83 9.45 18.29 -35.10
CA TRP A 83 8.45 19.35 -35.32
C TRP A 83 7.64 19.07 -36.59
N VAL A 84 8.02 19.62 -37.75
CA VAL A 84 7.46 19.19 -39.05
C VAL A 84 8.01 17.82 -39.42
N ASP A 85 9.31 17.60 -39.22
CA ASP A 85 10.02 16.33 -39.39
C ASP A 85 10.91 16.05 -38.16
N LEU A 86 11.61 14.91 -38.13
CA LEU A 86 12.63 14.63 -37.11
C LEU A 86 13.77 15.64 -37.18
N LEU A 87 14.23 16.13 -36.03
CA LEU A 87 15.40 17.00 -35.93
C LEU A 87 16.70 16.19 -35.79
N ILE A 88 16.59 14.97 -35.25
CA ILE A 88 17.70 14.04 -35.04
C ILE A 88 17.57 12.90 -36.04
N ASP A 89 18.68 12.51 -36.67
CA ASP A 89 18.74 11.31 -37.50
C ASP A 89 18.88 10.07 -36.60
N PRO A 90 17.87 9.18 -36.53
CA PRO A 90 17.89 8.04 -35.64
C PRO A 90 18.77 6.88 -36.13
N VAL A 91 19.23 6.90 -37.39
CA VAL A 91 20.12 5.88 -37.96
C VAL A 91 21.57 6.24 -37.67
N GLU A 92 21.93 7.50 -37.95
CA GLU A 92 23.32 7.96 -37.89
C GLU A 92 23.74 8.43 -36.50
N THR A 93 22.80 8.77 -35.62
CA THR A 93 23.12 9.17 -34.24
C THR A 93 23.64 7.97 -33.44
N ASN A 94 24.81 8.14 -32.80
CA ASN A 94 25.37 7.11 -31.94
C ASN A 94 24.66 7.11 -30.58
N LEU A 95 23.68 6.21 -30.44
CA LEU A 95 22.89 6.05 -29.23
C LEU A 95 23.73 5.64 -28.01
N THR A 96 24.73 4.79 -28.20
CA THR A 96 25.60 4.28 -27.13
C THR A 96 26.46 5.40 -26.55
N ASP A 97 27.13 6.19 -27.41
CA ASP A 97 27.95 7.31 -26.96
C ASP A 97 27.11 8.39 -26.26
N LEU A 98 25.91 8.66 -26.78
CA LEU A 98 24.97 9.58 -26.15
C LEU A 98 24.52 9.10 -24.76
N ARG A 99 24.15 7.81 -24.64
CA ARG A 99 23.79 7.19 -23.35
C ARG A 99 24.94 7.30 -22.36
N GLU A 100 26.17 7.00 -22.78
CA GLU A 100 27.36 7.08 -21.93
C GLU A 100 27.65 8.52 -21.50
N ALA A 101 27.50 9.49 -22.41
CA ALA A 101 27.68 10.90 -22.08
C ALA A 101 26.65 11.38 -21.05
N ILE A 102 25.37 11.01 -21.18
CA ILE A 102 24.35 11.32 -20.17
C ILE A 102 24.65 10.60 -18.85
N SER A 103 25.06 9.34 -18.93
CA SER A 103 25.44 8.54 -17.77
C SER A 103 26.59 9.16 -16.97
N ASP A 104 27.58 9.78 -17.63
CA ASP A 104 28.70 10.43 -16.98
C ASP A 104 28.28 11.70 -16.23
N GLU A 105 27.36 12.48 -16.80
CA GLU A 105 26.82 13.69 -16.15
C GLU A 105 25.96 13.35 -14.92
N ILE A 106 25.22 12.24 -14.95
CA ILE A 106 24.49 11.72 -13.78
C ILE A 106 25.47 11.29 -12.67
N LYS A 107 26.52 10.54 -13.01
CA LYS A 107 27.54 10.10 -12.04
C LYS A 107 28.26 11.28 -11.38
N ARG A 108 28.47 12.37 -12.13
CA ARG A 108 29.08 13.62 -11.64
C ARG A 108 28.11 14.51 -10.86
N GLN A 109 26.83 14.16 -10.81
CA GLN A 109 25.76 14.98 -10.21
C GLN A 109 25.58 16.36 -10.85
N GLU A 110 25.98 16.53 -12.11
CA GLU A 110 25.66 17.73 -12.91
C GLU A 110 24.22 17.68 -13.45
N VAL A 111 23.74 16.45 -13.68
CA VAL A 111 22.36 16.10 -14.01
C VAL A 111 21.81 15.27 -12.85
N ILE A 112 20.76 15.77 -12.19
CA ILE A 112 20.24 15.16 -10.96
C ILE A 112 18.81 14.68 -11.17
N PHE A 113 18.52 13.48 -10.66
CA PHE A 113 17.16 12.97 -10.49
C PHE A 113 16.86 12.75 -9.00
N PRO A 114 15.65 13.09 -8.53
CA PRO A 114 15.27 12.87 -7.13
C PRO A 114 15.10 11.38 -6.83
N PHE A 115 15.69 10.90 -5.72
CA PHE A 115 15.40 9.57 -5.20
C PHE A 115 14.12 9.58 -4.36
N ILE A 116 13.00 9.18 -4.99
CA ILE A 116 11.65 9.30 -4.43
C ILE A 116 11.17 8.10 -3.59
N PHE A 117 12.01 7.09 -3.39
CA PHE A 117 11.60 5.82 -2.79
C PHE A 117 11.82 5.76 -1.29
N GLY A 118 10.91 5.04 -0.62
CA GLY A 118 10.89 4.91 0.83
C GLY A 118 10.66 6.26 1.51
N ARG A 119 11.39 6.50 2.59
CA ARG A 119 11.13 7.63 3.48
C ARG A 119 12.12 8.78 3.41
N LEU A 120 13.28 8.56 2.78
CA LEU A 120 14.41 9.49 2.87
C LEU A 120 14.01 10.91 2.44
N LEU A 121 13.50 11.07 1.22
CA LEU A 121 13.15 12.37 0.67
C LEU A 121 11.92 12.98 1.36
N TYR A 122 10.94 12.14 1.72
CA TYR A 122 9.73 12.54 2.45
C TYR A 122 10.05 13.11 3.84
N ASP A 123 10.83 12.38 4.64
CA ASP A 123 11.22 12.82 5.98
C ASP A 123 12.14 14.05 5.90
N LYS A 124 13.09 14.06 4.96
CA LYS A 124 13.95 15.23 4.76
C LYS A 124 13.15 16.48 4.37
N ALA A 125 12.16 16.36 3.50
CA ALA A 125 11.28 17.47 3.15
C ALA A 125 10.51 18.00 4.37
N PHE A 126 10.00 17.11 5.22
CA PHE A 126 9.34 17.50 6.46
C PHE A 126 10.28 18.28 7.40
N ASP A 127 11.51 17.80 7.57
CA ASP A 127 12.47 18.33 8.55
C ASP A 127 13.17 19.62 8.07
N THR A 128 13.41 19.77 6.76
CA THR A 128 14.22 20.88 6.21
C THR A 128 13.41 21.99 5.55
N LEU A 129 12.26 21.69 4.94
CA LEU A 129 11.51 22.65 4.15
C LEU A 129 10.35 23.24 4.94
N ASN A 130 10.06 24.54 4.73
CA ASN A 130 8.86 25.18 5.28
C ASN A 130 7.70 25.12 4.27
N ILE A 131 7.17 23.91 4.05
CA ILE A 131 6.04 23.70 3.14
C ILE A 131 4.74 24.10 3.86
N SER A 132 4.02 25.06 3.29
CA SER A 132 2.66 25.42 3.70
C SER A 132 1.60 24.69 2.87
N ASP A 133 0.39 24.58 3.42
CA ASP A 133 -0.76 24.02 2.70
C ASP A 133 -1.02 24.87 1.45
N GLY A 134 -0.94 24.26 0.25
CA GLY A 134 -1.02 24.95 -1.05
C GLY A 134 0.32 25.24 -1.74
N THR A 135 1.45 24.77 -1.21
CA THR A 135 2.74 24.84 -1.93
C THR A 135 2.76 23.84 -3.08
N TYR A 136 2.81 24.32 -4.32
CA TYR A 136 2.84 23.48 -5.52
C TYR A 136 4.23 23.33 -6.15
N SER A 137 5.18 24.21 -5.82
CA SER A 137 6.52 24.19 -6.42
C SER A 137 7.58 24.73 -5.46
N LEU A 138 8.80 24.19 -5.53
CA LEU A 138 9.97 24.74 -4.82
C LEU A 138 10.74 25.72 -5.68
N ASN A 139 11.47 26.63 -5.05
CA ASN A 139 12.51 27.39 -5.75
C ASN A 139 13.77 26.52 -5.93
N LEU A 140 14.75 27.02 -6.68
CA LEU A 140 15.96 26.27 -7.01
C LEU A 140 16.83 25.99 -5.77
N VAL A 141 16.93 26.93 -4.85
CA VAL A 141 17.74 26.81 -3.63
C VAL A 141 17.18 25.71 -2.73
N ASP A 142 15.88 25.72 -2.50
CA ASP A 142 15.18 24.71 -1.70
C ASP A 142 15.22 23.34 -2.39
N THR A 143 15.14 23.30 -3.73
CA THR A 143 15.28 22.06 -4.50
C THR A 143 16.65 21.43 -4.29
N PHE A 144 17.74 22.18 -4.46
CA PHE A 144 19.08 21.64 -4.24
C PHE A 144 19.32 21.30 -2.78
N SER A 145 18.88 22.13 -1.83
CA SER A 145 18.96 21.83 -0.39
C SER A 145 18.28 20.49 -0.04
N LEU A 146 17.11 20.23 -0.62
CA LEU A 146 16.38 18.98 -0.46
C LEU A 146 17.16 17.79 -1.07
N LEU A 147 17.81 17.96 -2.23
CA LEU A 147 18.49 16.87 -2.95
C LEU A 147 19.94 16.61 -2.52
N THR A 148 20.61 17.57 -1.88
CA THR A 148 21.96 17.38 -1.32
C THR A 148 22.01 16.15 -0.41
N ASP A 149 23.06 15.34 -0.47
CA ASP A 149 23.20 14.09 0.32
C ASP A 149 22.11 13.03 0.09
N THR A 150 21.28 13.18 -0.95
CA THR A 150 20.38 12.11 -1.40
C THR A 150 21.02 11.34 -2.55
N PRO A 151 20.80 10.01 -2.66
CA PRO A 151 21.27 9.24 -3.81
C PRO A 151 20.67 9.76 -5.12
N GLN A 152 21.33 9.45 -6.25
CA GLN A 152 20.72 9.65 -7.56
C GLN A 152 19.43 8.84 -7.68
N GLY A 153 18.38 9.49 -8.19
CA GLY A 153 17.07 8.90 -8.41
C GLY A 153 17.13 7.70 -9.34
N VAL A 154 16.39 6.66 -8.98
CA VAL A 154 16.23 5.47 -9.81
C VAL A 154 14.90 5.59 -10.56
N SER A 155 14.94 5.56 -11.87
CA SER A 155 13.76 5.53 -12.73
C SER A 155 14.05 4.67 -13.95
N GLN A 156 13.01 4.22 -14.64
CA GLN A 156 13.18 3.39 -15.83
C GLN A 156 12.35 3.95 -16.98
N GLU A 157 13.03 4.47 -17.99
CA GLU A 157 12.42 4.87 -19.25
C GLU A 157 12.74 3.79 -20.29
N ASN A 158 11.76 2.93 -20.56
CA ASN A 158 11.88 1.79 -21.45
C ASN A 158 12.96 0.80 -20.97
N ILE A 159 14.09 0.74 -21.67
CA ILE A 159 15.23 -0.10 -21.27
C ILE A 159 16.27 0.67 -20.45
N PHE A 160 16.17 2.00 -20.37
CA PHE A 160 17.18 2.82 -19.71
C PHE A 160 16.82 3.04 -18.24
N ILE A 161 17.71 2.60 -17.34
CA ILE A 161 17.54 2.74 -15.89
C ILE A 161 18.52 3.79 -15.38
N THR A 162 18.00 4.90 -14.89
CA THR A 162 18.79 5.95 -14.22
C THR A 162 19.12 5.52 -12.79
N GLY A 163 20.18 6.09 -12.20
CA GLY A 163 20.56 5.84 -10.82
C GLY A 163 22.02 6.14 -10.51
N PRO A 164 22.54 5.67 -9.37
CA PRO A 164 23.91 5.96 -8.92
C PRO A 164 25.01 5.52 -9.89
N TYR A 165 24.77 4.48 -10.69
CA TYR A 165 25.72 4.02 -11.73
C TYR A 165 25.52 4.72 -13.08
N GLY A 166 24.77 5.83 -13.12
CA GLY A 166 24.40 6.53 -14.35
C GLY A 166 23.25 5.83 -15.07
N ILE A 167 23.39 5.54 -16.37
CA ILE A 167 22.36 4.81 -17.14
C ILE A 167 22.79 3.36 -17.38
N LEU A 168 22.04 2.42 -16.83
CA LEU A 168 22.14 0.98 -17.12
C LEU A 168 21.05 0.55 -18.11
N GLU A 169 21.24 -0.59 -18.75
CA GLU A 169 20.26 -1.20 -19.66
C GLU A 169 19.54 -2.37 -18.97
N SER A 170 18.22 -2.38 -19.13
CA SER A 170 17.32 -3.43 -18.66
C SER A 170 17.09 -4.47 -19.75
N ARG A 171 16.98 -5.74 -19.35
CA ARG A 171 16.49 -6.82 -20.22
C ARG A 171 14.98 -6.76 -20.48
N GLN A 172 14.26 -5.96 -19.68
CA GLN A 172 12.81 -5.78 -19.77
C GLN A 172 12.46 -4.33 -20.06
N TRP A 173 11.52 -4.12 -20.98
CA TRP A 173 10.91 -2.81 -21.20
C TRP A 173 9.92 -2.50 -20.07
N ARG A 174 10.14 -1.39 -19.36
CA ARG A 174 9.23 -0.84 -18.35
C ARG A 174 9.12 0.66 -18.50
N TYR A 175 8.00 1.22 -18.05
CA TYR A 175 7.74 2.64 -18.12
C TYR A 175 7.43 3.21 -16.73
N TYR A 176 8.47 3.78 -16.13
CA TYR A 176 8.44 4.55 -14.90
C TYR A 176 9.40 5.74 -15.06
N PRO A 177 9.03 6.74 -15.89
CA PRO A 177 9.89 7.87 -16.24
C PRO A 177 10.37 8.64 -15.00
N PRO A 178 11.53 9.31 -15.07
CA PRO A 178 11.88 10.32 -14.08
C PRO A 178 10.82 11.45 -14.09
N SER A 179 10.58 12.04 -12.93
CA SER A 179 9.63 13.15 -12.77
C SER A 179 10.20 14.19 -11.81
N ARG A 180 10.05 15.47 -12.15
CA ARG A 180 10.30 16.58 -11.21
C ARG A 180 9.14 16.82 -10.25
N GLN A 181 7.96 16.26 -10.54
CA GLN A 181 6.83 16.28 -9.63
C GLN A 181 6.95 15.11 -8.65
N VAL A 182 7.17 15.42 -7.38
CA VAL A 182 7.49 14.45 -6.33
C VAL A 182 6.51 14.53 -5.16
N SER A 183 6.06 13.39 -4.66
CA SER A 183 5.15 13.32 -3.51
C SER A 183 5.93 13.48 -2.20
N LEU A 184 5.77 14.62 -1.51
CA LEU A 184 6.67 15.02 -0.42
C LEU A 184 6.02 15.25 0.93
N TYR A 185 4.73 15.56 1.01
CA TYR A 185 4.15 15.97 2.29
C TYR A 185 2.66 15.64 2.44
N HIS A 186 2.20 15.56 3.68
CA HIS A 186 0.78 15.54 4.03
C HIS A 186 0.42 16.91 4.62
N CYS A 187 -0.74 17.45 4.23
CA CYS A 187 -1.21 18.73 4.74
C CYS A 187 -1.60 18.64 6.23
N SER A 188 -1.84 19.80 6.83
CA SER A 188 -2.23 19.89 8.24
C SER A 188 -3.66 19.36 8.54
N ASP A 189 -4.51 19.25 7.51
CA ASP A 189 -5.87 18.71 7.64
C ASP A 189 -5.84 17.19 7.92
N LEU A 190 -6.35 16.80 9.08
CA LEU A 190 -6.41 15.41 9.55
C LEU A 190 -7.29 14.52 8.66
N SER A 191 -8.27 15.10 7.97
CA SER A 191 -9.16 14.36 7.08
C SER A 191 -8.54 14.05 5.70
N CYS A 192 -7.51 14.79 5.30
CA CYS A 192 -6.81 14.57 4.04
C CYS A 192 -5.80 13.42 4.17
N SER A 193 -6.07 12.27 3.54
CA SER A 193 -5.15 11.12 3.51
C SER A 193 -4.20 11.11 2.31
N ALA A 194 -4.28 12.12 1.43
CA ALA A 194 -3.45 12.22 0.24
C ALA A 194 -2.05 12.73 0.59
N ILE A 195 -1.05 12.16 -0.09
CA ILE A 195 0.28 12.75 -0.17
C ILE A 195 0.27 13.78 -1.31
N HIS A 196 0.67 15.02 -0.99
CA HIS A 196 0.70 16.10 -1.95
C HIS A 196 2.03 16.10 -2.71
N SER A 197 1.92 16.38 -4.00
CA SER A 197 3.05 16.47 -4.91
C SER A 197 3.52 17.92 -5.05
N ILE A 198 4.83 18.10 -5.16
CA ILE A 198 5.49 19.39 -5.36
C ILE A 198 6.38 19.29 -6.59
N ASP A 199 6.36 20.32 -7.42
CA ASP A 199 7.24 20.45 -8.57
C ASP A 199 8.62 21.00 -8.15
N LEU A 200 9.67 20.23 -8.41
CA LEU A 200 11.05 20.64 -8.19
C LEU A 200 11.53 21.59 -9.30
N ALA A 201 12.23 22.65 -8.88
CA ALA A 201 12.79 23.61 -9.82
C ALA A 201 14.09 23.10 -10.45
N THR A 202 14.27 23.43 -11.73
CA THR A 202 15.53 23.23 -12.46
C THR A 202 16.10 24.59 -12.87
N GLY A 203 17.41 24.66 -13.12
CA GLY A 203 18.12 25.90 -13.40
C GLY A 203 17.59 26.62 -14.62
N ARG A 204 16.75 27.65 -14.42
CA ARG A 204 16.14 28.45 -15.50
C ARG A 204 17.17 29.32 -16.22
N GLU A 205 18.22 29.73 -15.50
CA GLU A 205 19.30 30.56 -16.06
C GLU A 205 20.39 29.75 -16.76
N ALA A 206 20.34 28.41 -16.69
CA ALA A 206 21.21 27.56 -17.48
C ALA A 206 21.05 27.89 -18.96
N SER A 207 22.17 27.98 -19.68
CA SER A 207 22.24 28.41 -21.08
C SER A 207 21.21 27.69 -21.96
N ILE A 208 21.10 26.38 -21.80
CA ILE A 208 20.15 25.53 -22.51
C ILE A 208 18.67 25.85 -22.20
N ASN A 209 18.33 26.08 -20.92
CA ASN A 209 16.94 26.31 -20.49
C ASN A 209 16.49 27.73 -20.82
N LYS A 210 17.34 28.72 -20.60
CA LYS A 210 17.07 30.14 -20.89
C LYS A 210 16.68 30.36 -22.36
N ARG A 211 17.27 29.58 -23.26
CA ARG A 211 17.04 29.68 -24.71
C ARG A 211 15.91 28.81 -25.24
N ARG A 212 15.32 27.89 -24.44
CA ARG A 212 14.21 27.01 -24.88
C ARG A 212 13.07 27.79 -25.54
N SER A 213 12.66 28.91 -24.95
CA SER A 213 11.57 29.73 -25.50
C SER A 213 11.90 30.33 -26.87
N ASP A 214 13.17 30.66 -27.15
CA ASP A 214 13.60 31.19 -28.43
C ASP A 214 13.56 30.11 -29.52
N ALA A 215 14.03 28.89 -29.22
CA ALA A 215 13.92 27.76 -30.14
C ALA A 215 12.46 27.38 -30.42
N SER A 216 11.62 27.30 -29.39
CA SER A 216 10.19 27.01 -29.56
C SER A 216 9.48 28.05 -30.44
N LYS A 217 9.85 29.34 -30.36
CA LYS A 217 9.31 30.39 -31.23
C LYS A 217 9.72 30.20 -32.70
N ILE A 218 10.94 29.74 -32.96
CA ILE A 218 11.44 29.48 -34.31
C ILE A 218 10.67 28.32 -34.95
N LEU A 219 10.48 27.23 -34.20
CA LEU A 219 9.69 26.08 -34.67
C LEU A 219 8.23 26.49 -34.93
N ARG A 220 7.60 27.22 -33.99
CA ARG A 220 6.22 27.71 -34.13
C ARG A 220 6.01 28.70 -35.27
N ALA A 221 7.06 29.39 -35.73
CA ALA A 221 6.95 30.29 -36.87
C ALA A 221 6.76 29.55 -38.20
N GLU A 222 7.15 28.28 -38.28
CA GLU A 222 6.96 27.44 -39.46
C GLU A 222 5.56 26.79 -39.48
N SER A 223 5.11 26.30 -38.32
CA SER A 223 3.77 25.77 -38.15
C SER A 223 3.31 25.96 -36.70
N GLU A 224 2.06 26.36 -36.51
CA GLU A 224 1.49 26.55 -35.17
C GLU A 224 1.46 25.22 -34.40
N THR A 225 1.20 24.12 -35.09
CA THR A 225 1.18 22.76 -34.55
C THR A 225 2.29 21.91 -35.18
N PRO A 226 2.91 20.99 -34.42
CA PRO A 226 3.84 19.99 -34.97
C PRO A 226 3.08 18.93 -35.79
N SER A 227 3.82 18.17 -36.61
CA SER A 227 3.32 16.93 -37.22
C SER A 227 2.91 15.91 -36.15
N ALA A 228 2.20 14.85 -36.54
CA ALA A 228 1.60 13.87 -35.62
C ALA A 228 2.60 12.91 -34.92
N TRP A 229 3.83 13.37 -34.65
CA TRP A 229 4.89 12.63 -33.97
C TRP A 229 4.51 12.07 -32.60
N PRO A 230 3.81 12.81 -31.70
CA PRO A 230 3.37 12.23 -30.44
C PRO A 230 2.44 11.02 -30.63
N SER A 231 1.51 11.09 -31.58
CA SER A 231 0.59 9.98 -31.89
C SER A 231 1.30 8.80 -32.56
N PHE A 232 2.34 9.07 -33.36
CA PHE A 232 3.23 8.04 -33.90
C PHE A 232 4.01 7.35 -32.79
N LEU A 233 4.68 8.10 -31.91
CA LEU A 233 5.43 7.54 -30.78
C LEU A 233 4.54 6.74 -29.82
N SER A 234 3.33 7.21 -29.56
CA SER A 234 2.34 6.47 -28.77
C SER A 234 1.98 5.13 -29.43
N GLN A 235 1.82 5.08 -30.75
CA GLN A 235 1.55 3.83 -31.47
C GLN A 235 2.74 2.86 -31.39
N VAL A 236 3.96 3.38 -31.57
CA VAL A 236 5.18 2.59 -31.47
C VAL A 236 5.37 2.05 -30.04
N PHE A 237 5.09 2.88 -29.03
CA PHE A 237 5.06 2.48 -27.63
C PHE A 237 4.05 1.35 -27.40
N ASP A 238 2.82 1.49 -27.91
CA ASP A 238 1.77 0.47 -27.78
C ASP A 238 2.17 -0.85 -28.45
N GLU A 239 2.83 -0.80 -29.62
CA GLU A 239 3.32 -1.99 -30.35
C GLU A 239 4.44 -2.74 -29.60
N ILE A 240 5.35 -2.01 -28.93
CA ILE A 240 6.53 -2.60 -28.29
C ILE A 240 6.23 -3.03 -26.85
N ILE A 241 5.59 -2.15 -26.07
CA ILE A 241 5.41 -2.33 -24.62
C ILE A 241 4.07 -3.00 -24.32
N ASN A 242 3.06 -2.77 -25.18
CA ASN A 242 1.71 -3.28 -25.03
C ASN A 242 1.10 -2.97 -23.64
N PRO A 243 0.62 -1.73 -23.41
CA PRO A 243 0.01 -1.34 -22.13
C PRO A 243 -1.31 -2.07 -21.82
N ASP A 244 -1.82 -2.87 -22.76
CA ASP A 244 -3.04 -3.67 -22.59
C ASP A 244 -2.73 -5.07 -22.00
N ARG A 245 -1.45 -5.41 -21.82
CA ARG A 245 -1.03 -6.68 -21.19
C ARG A 245 -1.56 -6.78 -19.77
N ASP A 246 -2.12 -7.94 -19.42
CA ASP A 246 -2.74 -8.20 -18.12
C ASP A 246 -1.73 -8.59 -17.03
N ASN A 247 -0.46 -8.78 -17.39
CA ASN A 247 0.64 -9.17 -16.51
C ASN A 247 1.76 -8.12 -16.42
N ALA A 248 1.49 -6.86 -16.80
CA ALA A 248 2.49 -5.79 -16.71
C ALA A 248 2.98 -5.61 -15.28
N ALA A 249 4.29 -5.71 -15.08
CA ALA A 249 4.90 -5.69 -13.76
C ALA A 249 5.74 -4.44 -13.50
N ASP A 250 5.47 -3.34 -14.22
CA ASP A 250 6.05 -2.01 -13.99
C ASP A 250 5.86 -1.53 -12.53
N GLY A 251 4.77 -1.95 -11.88
CA GLY A 251 4.51 -1.72 -10.46
C GLY A 251 5.53 -2.36 -9.50
N LEU A 252 6.43 -3.24 -9.98
CA LEU A 252 7.55 -3.77 -9.20
C LEU A 252 8.55 -2.67 -8.82
N ILE A 253 8.72 -1.63 -9.64
CA ILE A 253 9.64 -0.52 -9.38
C ILE A 253 9.26 0.18 -8.06
N PRO A 254 8.06 0.76 -7.90
CA PRO A 254 7.67 1.39 -6.65
C PRO A 254 7.51 0.38 -5.50
N LEU A 255 7.18 -0.88 -5.77
CA LEU A 255 7.13 -1.93 -4.74
C LEU A 255 8.51 -2.18 -4.12
N ILE A 256 9.55 -2.39 -4.94
CA ILE A 256 10.93 -2.59 -4.45
C ILE A 256 11.41 -1.36 -3.66
N GLY A 257 11.11 -0.17 -4.16
CA GLY A 257 11.52 1.08 -3.52
C GLY A 257 10.88 1.35 -2.15
N ASP A 258 9.58 1.10 -2.01
CA ASP A 258 8.80 1.53 -0.84
C ASP A 258 8.46 0.40 0.16
N ALA A 259 8.43 -0.87 -0.28
CA ALA A 259 7.85 -1.97 0.51
C ALA A 259 8.87 -2.85 1.25
N PHE A 260 10.16 -2.67 0.99
CA PHE A 260 11.22 -3.49 1.56
C PHE A 260 12.32 -2.64 2.17
N THR A 261 12.76 -2.96 3.37
CA THR A 261 13.94 -2.34 4.01
C THR A 261 15.21 -2.57 3.21
N GLU A 262 16.28 -1.83 3.52
CA GLU A 262 17.57 -2.02 2.84
C GLU A 262 18.12 -3.45 3.00
N ALA A 263 17.98 -4.04 4.18
CA ALA A 263 18.39 -5.43 4.43
C ALA A 263 17.58 -6.44 3.59
N GLU A 264 16.28 -6.22 3.44
CA GLU A 264 15.42 -7.07 2.62
C GLU A 264 15.75 -6.94 1.11
N ILE A 265 16.04 -5.72 0.63
CA ILE A 265 16.51 -5.51 -0.76
C ILE A 265 17.89 -6.14 -0.96
N ARG A 266 18.77 -6.11 0.04
CA ARG A 266 20.06 -6.80 0.00
C ARG A 266 19.88 -8.31 -0.12
N ALA A 267 18.98 -8.90 0.69
CA ALA A 267 18.65 -10.32 0.61
C ALA A 267 18.12 -10.70 -0.79
N LEU A 268 17.23 -9.91 -1.36
CA LEU A 268 16.76 -10.07 -2.75
C LEU A 268 17.92 -10.01 -3.75
N THR A 269 18.80 -9.01 -3.63
CA THR A 269 19.94 -8.82 -4.54
C THR A 269 20.92 -10.00 -4.48
N CYS A 270 21.22 -10.49 -3.27
CA CYS A 270 22.03 -11.70 -3.07
C CYS A 270 21.40 -12.92 -3.74
N TRP A 271 20.10 -13.14 -3.50
CA TRP A 271 19.38 -14.26 -4.11
C TRP A 271 19.42 -14.17 -5.64
N LEU A 272 19.23 -12.98 -6.21
CA LEU A 272 19.28 -12.76 -7.65
C LEU A 272 20.68 -13.01 -8.23
N LEU A 273 21.76 -12.68 -7.51
CA LEU A 273 23.13 -12.96 -7.96
C LEU A 273 23.40 -14.47 -8.12
N ASP A 274 22.78 -15.29 -7.29
CA ASP A 274 23.03 -16.73 -7.24
C ASP A 274 22.04 -17.55 -8.09
N ASN A 275 20.81 -17.05 -8.28
CA ASN A 275 19.72 -17.81 -8.90
C ASN A 275 19.31 -17.34 -10.31
N THR A 276 19.94 -16.31 -10.88
CA THR A 276 19.60 -15.77 -12.22
C THR A 276 20.52 -16.28 -13.34
N ARG A 277 21.15 -17.45 -13.16
CA ARG A 277 22.08 -18.06 -14.14
C ARG A 277 23.19 -17.10 -14.60
N GLY A 278 23.65 -16.24 -13.68
CA GLY A 278 24.72 -15.26 -13.95
C GLY A 278 24.27 -13.95 -14.58
N ALA A 279 22.98 -13.75 -14.88
CA ALA A 279 22.47 -12.52 -15.49
C ALA A 279 22.83 -11.26 -14.69
N LEU A 280 22.58 -11.26 -13.37
CA LEU A 280 22.93 -10.13 -12.52
C LEU A 280 24.45 -10.01 -12.31
N ARG A 281 25.16 -11.14 -12.27
CA ARG A 281 26.63 -11.17 -12.11
C ARG A 281 27.36 -10.51 -13.28
N GLU A 282 26.81 -10.62 -14.49
CA GLU A 282 27.32 -9.91 -15.68
C GLU A 282 27.25 -8.39 -15.50
N THR A 283 26.10 -7.86 -15.06
CA THR A 283 25.92 -6.44 -14.76
C THR A 283 26.92 -5.96 -13.69
N PHE A 284 27.08 -6.72 -12.59
CA PHE A 284 28.06 -6.39 -11.55
C PHE A 284 29.50 -6.43 -12.07
N ALA A 285 29.84 -7.40 -12.94
CA ALA A 285 31.17 -7.52 -13.50
C ALA A 285 31.54 -6.32 -14.39
N HIS A 286 30.59 -5.76 -15.14
CA HIS A 286 30.78 -4.51 -15.90
C HIS A 286 31.04 -3.30 -15.01
N LEU A 287 30.58 -3.33 -13.76
CA LEU A 287 30.85 -2.32 -12.75
C LEU A 287 32.12 -2.62 -11.92
N GLY A 288 32.88 -3.66 -12.29
CA GLY A 288 34.12 -4.04 -11.59
C GLY A 288 33.90 -4.82 -10.29
N MET A 289 32.67 -5.24 -9.99
CA MET A 289 32.33 -5.98 -8.77
C MET A 289 32.30 -7.49 -9.04
N ARG A 290 33.12 -8.26 -8.32
CA ARG A 290 33.20 -9.72 -8.43
C ARG A 290 33.44 -10.33 -7.05
N GLY A 291 32.90 -11.52 -6.80
CA GLY A 291 33.07 -12.22 -5.52
C GLY A 291 31.82 -12.98 -5.10
N ARG A 292 31.70 -13.20 -3.79
CA ARG A 292 30.48 -13.77 -3.18
C ARG A 292 29.37 -12.71 -3.19
N ALA A 293 28.12 -13.15 -3.26
CA ALA A 293 26.98 -12.24 -3.35
C ALA A 293 26.89 -11.29 -2.14
N GLU A 294 27.19 -11.80 -0.95
CA GLU A 294 27.24 -11.02 0.29
C GLU A 294 28.30 -9.92 0.23
N ASP A 295 29.55 -10.27 -0.13
CA ASP A 295 30.66 -9.31 -0.25
C ASP A 295 30.36 -8.22 -1.30
N MET A 296 29.75 -8.61 -2.43
CA MET A 296 29.43 -7.69 -3.53
C MET A 296 28.32 -6.71 -3.17
N THR A 297 27.45 -7.07 -2.22
CA THR A 297 26.28 -6.25 -1.88
C THR A 297 26.43 -5.50 -0.58
N GLN A 298 27.36 -5.85 0.31
CA GLN A 298 27.49 -5.33 1.67
C GLN A 298 27.46 -3.79 1.75
N ASP A 299 28.24 -3.11 0.91
CA ASP A 299 28.40 -1.64 0.95
C ASP A 299 27.47 -0.90 -0.03
N LEU A 300 26.56 -1.62 -0.68
CA LEU A 300 25.63 -1.01 -1.63
C LEU A 300 24.46 -0.35 -0.91
N SER A 301 24.22 0.91 -1.25
CA SER A 301 23.03 1.64 -0.86
C SER A 301 21.76 1.07 -1.50
N ARG A 302 20.60 1.40 -0.92
CA ARG A 302 19.29 1.07 -1.48
C ARG A 302 19.15 1.43 -2.97
N ALA A 303 19.56 2.64 -3.35
CA ALA A 303 19.44 3.12 -4.73
C ALA A 303 20.30 2.29 -5.70
N GLN A 304 21.52 1.92 -5.28
CA GLN A 304 22.40 1.06 -6.08
C GLN A 304 21.80 -0.33 -6.27
N MET A 305 21.36 -0.97 -5.18
CA MET A 305 20.74 -2.31 -5.27
C MET A 305 19.47 -2.30 -6.10
N MET A 306 18.63 -1.28 -5.95
CA MET A 306 17.42 -1.12 -6.75
C MET A 306 17.74 -0.98 -8.24
N GLN A 307 18.68 -0.10 -8.61
CA GLN A 307 19.10 0.07 -10.01
C GLN A 307 19.59 -1.25 -10.61
N LEU A 308 20.37 -2.03 -9.85
CA LEU A 308 20.91 -3.32 -10.29
C LEU A 308 19.83 -4.38 -10.47
N CYS A 309 18.92 -4.53 -9.51
CA CYS A 309 17.80 -5.47 -9.60
C CYS A 309 16.92 -5.19 -10.83
N LEU A 310 16.70 -3.93 -11.18
CA LEU A 310 15.86 -3.55 -12.32
C LEU A 310 16.49 -3.88 -13.68
N THR A 311 17.78 -4.22 -13.76
CA THR A 311 18.40 -4.69 -15.01
C THR A 311 17.86 -6.04 -15.49
N LEU A 312 17.23 -6.80 -14.59
CA LEU A 312 16.68 -8.12 -14.86
C LEU A 312 15.26 -8.08 -15.42
N GLU A 313 14.78 -9.24 -15.88
CA GLU A 313 13.39 -9.43 -16.29
C GLU A 313 12.42 -9.48 -15.11
N ASP A 314 11.16 -9.10 -15.35
CA ASP A 314 10.10 -9.11 -14.33
C ASP A 314 9.92 -10.49 -13.68
N ARG A 315 9.99 -11.55 -14.50
CA ARG A 315 9.88 -12.93 -14.03
C ARG A 315 10.96 -13.28 -13.01
N MET A 316 12.21 -12.87 -13.27
CA MET A 316 13.34 -13.14 -12.38
C MET A 316 13.20 -12.39 -11.05
N ILE A 317 12.75 -11.14 -11.10
CA ILE A 317 12.51 -10.32 -9.90
C ILE A 317 11.39 -10.92 -9.04
N ILE A 318 10.27 -11.30 -9.66
CA ILE A 318 9.13 -11.93 -8.95
C ILE A 318 9.56 -13.27 -8.33
N GLN A 319 10.28 -14.11 -9.08
CA GLN A 319 10.81 -15.37 -8.57
C GLN A 319 11.79 -15.16 -7.42
N GLY A 320 12.62 -14.11 -7.48
CA GLY A 320 13.50 -13.75 -6.39
C GLY A 320 12.77 -13.32 -5.14
N LEU A 321 11.76 -12.46 -5.27
CA LEU A 321 10.88 -12.08 -4.16
C LEU A 321 10.18 -13.30 -3.54
N ASP A 322 9.64 -14.18 -4.38
CA ASP A 322 9.01 -15.41 -3.89
C ASP A 322 10.00 -16.34 -3.19
N GLY A 323 11.22 -16.46 -3.72
CA GLY A 323 12.31 -17.26 -3.18
C GLY A 323 12.72 -16.81 -1.78
N VAL A 324 13.07 -15.52 -1.63
CA VAL A 324 13.52 -14.97 -0.34
C VAL A 324 12.43 -14.95 0.72
N ILE A 325 11.15 -14.84 0.33
CA ILE A 325 10.02 -14.94 1.26
C ILE A 325 9.85 -16.40 1.72
N ARG A 326 9.93 -17.36 0.79
CA ARG A 326 9.82 -18.79 1.10
C ARG A 326 10.97 -19.29 1.98
N GLU A 327 12.18 -18.78 1.75
CA GLU A 327 13.38 -19.06 2.55
C GLU A 327 13.38 -18.32 3.90
N ASN A 328 12.34 -17.52 4.20
CA ASN A 328 12.21 -16.67 5.39
C ASN A 328 13.33 -15.63 5.55
N ALA A 329 14.09 -15.32 4.48
CA ALA A 329 15.04 -14.22 4.46
C ALA A 329 14.32 -12.86 4.49
N ILE A 330 13.12 -12.79 3.87
CA ILE A 330 12.16 -11.70 4.06
C ILE A 330 10.93 -12.25 4.76
N GLN A 331 10.67 -11.81 5.99
CA GLN A 331 9.52 -12.25 6.76
C GLN A 331 8.32 -11.32 6.53
N VAL A 332 7.32 -11.83 5.80
CA VAL A 332 6.03 -11.16 5.62
C VAL A 332 4.98 -11.92 6.45
N PRO A 333 4.51 -11.36 7.58
CA PRO A 333 3.52 -12.04 8.42
C PRO A 333 2.23 -12.39 7.69
N ARG A 334 1.54 -13.44 8.16
CA ARG A 334 0.19 -13.77 7.65
C ARG A 334 -0.76 -12.59 7.90
N GLY A 335 -1.57 -12.27 6.89
CA GLY A 335 -2.48 -11.11 6.92
C GLY A 335 -1.84 -9.77 6.53
N GLU A 336 -0.50 -9.67 6.48
CA GLU A 336 0.17 -8.47 5.96
C GLU A 336 0.18 -8.49 4.43
N ILE A 337 -0.21 -7.36 3.84
CA ILE A 337 -0.04 -7.07 2.41
C ILE A 337 0.76 -5.78 2.29
N ARG A 338 2.00 -5.90 1.79
CA ARG A 338 2.90 -4.76 1.55
C ARG A 338 2.63 -4.15 0.18
N ARG A 339 2.62 -2.82 0.14
CA ARG A 339 2.36 -2.01 -1.06
C ARG A 339 3.25 -0.76 -1.02
N ALA A 340 3.47 -0.14 -2.17
CA ALA A 340 4.10 1.17 -2.17
C ALA A 340 3.24 2.20 -1.41
N LYS A 341 3.87 3.05 -0.60
CA LYS A 341 3.19 4.03 0.27
C LYS A 341 3.26 5.43 -0.31
N VAL A 342 4.47 5.93 -0.56
CA VAL A 342 4.70 7.25 -1.18
C VAL A 342 4.35 7.19 -2.66
N ASN A 343 4.84 6.15 -3.34
CA ASN A 343 4.63 5.91 -4.76
C ASN A 343 3.43 4.97 -5.02
N GLY A 344 2.55 4.83 -4.02
CA GLY A 344 1.39 3.93 -4.05
C GLY A 344 0.30 4.31 -5.06
N GLY A 345 0.35 5.51 -5.63
CA GLY A 345 -0.53 5.95 -6.72
C GLY A 345 -0.06 5.52 -8.12
N SER A 346 1.18 5.08 -8.28
CA SER A 346 1.72 4.68 -9.58
C SER A 346 1.03 3.41 -10.08
N ARG A 347 0.43 3.48 -11.27
CA ARG A 347 -0.27 2.38 -11.94
C ARG A 347 0.18 2.33 -13.40
N PHE A 348 0.14 1.15 -13.99
CA PHE A 348 0.52 0.97 -15.38
C PHE A 348 -0.60 0.34 -16.22
N GLY A 349 -0.69 0.79 -17.47
CA GLY A 349 -1.57 0.22 -18.48
C GLY A 349 -3.06 0.54 -18.29
N LYS A 350 -3.89 0.11 -19.25
CA LYS A 350 -5.35 0.34 -19.21
C LYS A 350 -6.05 -0.37 -18.05
N LEU A 351 -5.43 -1.43 -17.55
CA LEU A 351 -5.93 -2.22 -16.41
C LEU A 351 -5.51 -1.65 -15.06
N HIS A 352 -4.78 -0.52 -15.00
CA HIS A 352 -4.28 0.08 -13.76
C HIS A 352 -3.57 -0.95 -12.87
N LEU A 353 -2.56 -1.62 -13.42
CA LEU A 353 -1.83 -2.67 -12.73
C LEU A 353 -0.86 -2.09 -11.69
N ALA A 354 -0.79 -2.76 -10.54
CA ALA A 354 0.12 -2.50 -9.43
C ALA A 354 0.70 -3.81 -8.89
N ALA A 355 1.81 -3.73 -8.18
CA ALA A 355 2.40 -4.88 -7.50
C ALA A 355 2.15 -4.82 -5.99
N GLU A 356 1.96 -5.98 -5.38
CA GLU A 356 1.89 -6.15 -3.93
C GLU A 356 2.52 -7.45 -3.49
N VAL A 357 2.90 -7.53 -2.21
CA VAL A 357 3.60 -8.67 -1.63
C VAL A 357 2.88 -9.12 -0.37
N GLY A 358 2.69 -10.43 -0.23
CA GLY A 358 2.18 -11.07 0.98
C GLY A 358 3.07 -12.24 1.38
N HIS A 359 2.66 -12.97 2.41
CA HIS A 359 3.38 -14.16 2.89
C HIS A 359 3.55 -15.29 1.84
N ARG A 360 2.83 -15.21 0.71
CA ARG A 360 2.90 -16.16 -0.42
C ARG A 360 3.71 -15.64 -1.62
N GLY A 361 4.39 -14.50 -1.47
CA GLY A 361 5.21 -13.92 -2.52
C GLY A 361 4.61 -12.67 -3.18
N ALA A 362 5.21 -12.23 -4.29
CA ALA A 362 4.81 -11.04 -5.02
C ALA A 362 3.69 -11.34 -6.03
N ARG A 363 2.80 -10.38 -6.29
CA ARG A 363 1.79 -10.51 -7.36
C ARG A 363 1.48 -9.17 -8.00
N ILE A 364 0.90 -9.25 -9.20
CA ILE A 364 0.35 -8.09 -9.91
C ILE A 364 -1.18 -8.10 -9.76
N PHE A 365 -1.76 -6.99 -9.34
CA PHE A 365 -3.20 -6.82 -9.16
C PHE A 365 -3.71 -5.53 -9.82
N SER A 366 -5.03 -5.41 -9.98
CA SER A 366 -5.69 -4.20 -10.44
C SER A 366 -6.67 -3.71 -9.38
N ASP A 367 -6.69 -2.40 -9.15
CA ASP A 367 -7.68 -1.75 -8.29
C ASP A 367 -8.92 -1.25 -9.05
N ALA A 368 -8.81 -1.10 -10.38
CA ALA A 368 -9.87 -0.68 -11.28
C ALA A 368 -10.83 -1.83 -11.62
N MET A 369 -10.30 -3.04 -11.85
CA MET A 369 -11.09 -4.21 -12.21
C MET A 369 -10.58 -5.47 -11.51
N ASN A 370 -11.48 -6.30 -10.97
CA ASN A 370 -11.07 -7.58 -10.40
C ASN A 370 -10.73 -8.58 -11.53
N MET A 371 -9.44 -8.70 -11.86
CA MET A 371 -8.94 -9.59 -12.90
C MET A 371 -8.88 -11.06 -12.50
N ALA A 372 -8.99 -11.38 -11.21
CA ALA A 372 -8.69 -12.72 -10.70
C ALA A 372 -9.59 -13.83 -11.31
N PRO A 373 -10.92 -13.65 -11.47
CA PRO A 373 -11.76 -14.64 -12.16
C PRO A 373 -11.38 -14.84 -13.63
N LEU A 374 -11.05 -13.76 -14.35
CA LEU A 374 -10.63 -13.84 -15.76
C LEU A 374 -9.30 -14.58 -15.90
N ARG A 375 -8.35 -14.32 -14.98
CA ARG A 375 -7.08 -15.04 -14.95
C ARG A 375 -7.24 -16.51 -14.58
N LEU A 376 -8.17 -16.84 -13.68
CA LEU A 376 -8.49 -18.24 -13.36
C LEU A 376 -9.04 -18.96 -14.59
N ARG A 377 -9.99 -18.34 -15.30
CA ARG A 377 -10.50 -18.87 -16.57
C ARG A 377 -9.37 -19.08 -17.57
N HIS A 378 -8.53 -18.06 -17.80
CA HIS A 378 -7.41 -18.15 -18.72
C HIS A 378 -6.42 -19.26 -18.32
N LEU A 379 -6.16 -19.43 -17.03
CA LEU A 379 -5.33 -20.50 -16.52
C LEU A 379 -5.92 -21.88 -16.86
N VAL A 380 -7.23 -22.06 -16.71
CA VAL A 380 -7.93 -23.31 -17.10
C VAL A 380 -7.80 -23.56 -18.60
N GLU A 381 -8.00 -22.55 -19.44
CA GLU A 381 -7.83 -22.65 -20.91
C GLU A 381 -6.39 -23.01 -21.32
N ARG A 382 -5.38 -22.61 -20.52
CA ARG A 382 -3.98 -22.98 -20.73
C ARG A 382 -3.68 -24.42 -20.30
N MET A 383 -4.34 -24.91 -19.25
CA MET A 383 -4.19 -26.29 -18.77
C MET A 383 -4.90 -27.30 -19.67
N TYR A 384 -6.12 -26.97 -20.10
CA TYR A 384 -6.95 -27.80 -20.97
C TYR A 384 -6.95 -27.22 -22.38
N ARG A 385 -6.04 -27.71 -23.23
CA ARG A 385 -5.90 -27.19 -24.59
C ARG A 385 -7.12 -27.60 -25.41
N VAL A 386 -7.97 -26.65 -25.78
CA VAL A 386 -9.24 -26.91 -26.51
C VAL A 386 -9.01 -27.64 -27.84
N ASP A 387 -7.85 -27.46 -28.46
CA ASP A 387 -7.44 -28.15 -29.69
C ASP A 387 -7.10 -29.64 -29.48
N SER A 388 -6.88 -30.06 -28.23
CA SER A 388 -6.59 -31.44 -27.84
C SER A 388 -7.90 -32.16 -27.52
N VAL A 389 -8.19 -33.24 -28.25
CA VAL A 389 -9.41 -34.05 -28.03
C VAL A 389 -9.45 -34.61 -26.61
N ASP A 390 -8.33 -35.14 -26.12
CA ASP A 390 -8.25 -35.77 -24.79
C ASP A 390 -8.49 -34.76 -23.64
N ASP A 391 -7.99 -33.53 -23.77
CA ASP A 391 -8.19 -32.50 -22.75
C ASP A 391 -9.62 -31.95 -22.79
N ARG A 392 -10.21 -31.86 -23.99
CA ARG A 392 -11.58 -31.42 -24.17
C ARG A 392 -12.58 -32.42 -23.59
N GLU A 393 -12.40 -33.71 -23.86
CA GLU A 393 -13.26 -34.78 -23.33
C GLU A 393 -13.15 -34.87 -21.80
N GLU A 394 -11.95 -34.71 -21.25
CA GLU A 394 -11.76 -34.67 -19.80
C GLU A 394 -12.46 -33.47 -19.16
N LEU A 395 -12.26 -32.27 -19.70
CA LEU A 395 -12.90 -31.08 -19.16
C LEU A 395 -14.43 -31.19 -19.25
N ASP A 396 -14.96 -31.71 -20.36
CA ASP A 396 -16.39 -31.95 -20.51
C ASP A 396 -16.91 -32.98 -19.49
N TRP A 397 -16.15 -34.05 -19.23
CA TRP A 397 -16.47 -35.02 -18.20
C TRP A 397 -16.49 -34.41 -16.80
N GLN A 398 -15.52 -33.57 -16.46
CA GLN A 398 -15.46 -32.89 -15.16
C GLN A 398 -16.63 -31.91 -14.98
N LEU A 399 -17.06 -31.26 -16.07
CA LEU A 399 -18.15 -30.28 -16.08
C LEU A 399 -19.53 -30.88 -16.40
N ARG A 400 -19.67 -32.21 -16.45
CA ARG A 400 -20.91 -32.91 -16.86
C ARG A 400 -22.17 -32.55 -16.07
N SER A 401 -22.02 -32.05 -14.83
CA SER A 401 -23.13 -31.62 -13.99
C SER A 401 -23.57 -30.17 -14.23
N GLU A 402 -22.83 -29.43 -15.05
CA GLU A 402 -23.09 -28.02 -15.32
C GLU A 402 -24.03 -27.80 -16.50
N THR A 403 -24.81 -26.72 -16.40
CA THR A 403 -25.75 -26.31 -17.44
C THR A 403 -25.05 -25.42 -18.46
N GLY A 404 -25.08 -25.79 -19.74
CA GLY A 404 -24.55 -24.97 -20.82
C GLY A 404 -24.59 -25.68 -22.17
N GLU A 405 -24.84 -24.94 -23.25
CA GLU A 405 -24.90 -25.46 -24.62
C GLU A 405 -23.52 -25.82 -25.18
N THR A 406 -22.48 -25.10 -24.75
CA THR A 406 -21.08 -25.33 -25.14
C THR A 406 -20.20 -25.61 -23.93
N LEU A 407 -19.00 -26.16 -24.15
CA LEU A 407 -18.04 -26.43 -23.09
C LEU A 407 -17.59 -25.14 -22.39
N GLU A 408 -17.43 -24.06 -23.15
CA GLU A 408 -17.09 -22.73 -22.64
C GLU A 408 -18.22 -22.18 -21.75
N ALA A 409 -19.48 -22.34 -22.18
CA ALA A 409 -20.64 -21.94 -21.38
C ALA A 409 -20.76 -22.75 -20.08
N ARG A 410 -20.44 -24.06 -20.12
CA ARG A 410 -20.38 -24.91 -18.93
C ARG A 410 -19.26 -24.48 -17.98
N LEU A 411 -18.08 -24.14 -18.51
CA LEU A 411 -16.96 -23.64 -17.71
C LEU A 411 -17.32 -22.30 -17.05
N ASP A 412 -17.95 -21.37 -17.77
CA ASP A 412 -18.41 -20.12 -17.20
C ASP A 412 -19.47 -20.32 -16.13
N SER A 413 -20.42 -21.24 -16.35
CA SER A 413 -21.40 -21.63 -15.34
C SER A 413 -20.71 -22.17 -14.09
N TYR A 414 -19.73 -23.05 -14.25
CA TYR A 414 -18.99 -23.65 -13.15
C TYR A 414 -18.25 -22.62 -12.30
N LEU A 415 -17.44 -21.76 -12.94
CA LEU A 415 -16.62 -20.75 -12.28
C LEU A 415 -17.45 -19.65 -11.58
N ASN A 416 -18.68 -19.41 -12.04
CA ASN A 416 -19.60 -18.46 -11.41
C ASN A 416 -20.39 -19.06 -10.23
N ARG A 417 -20.57 -20.39 -10.19
CA ARG A 417 -21.33 -21.08 -9.13
C ARG A 417 -20.48 -21.55 -7.96
N HIS A 418 -19.26 -21.98 -8.24
CA HIS A 418 -18.35 -22.55 -7.24
C HIS A 418 -17.39 -21.50 -6.68
N SER A 419 -16.88 -21.74 -5.48
CA SER A 419 -15.84 -20.88 -4.94
C SER A 419 -14.54 -21.04 -5.75
N PRO A 420 -13.69 -19.99 -5.84
CA PRO A 420 -12.40 -20.09 -6.54
C PRO A 420 -11.50 -21.21 -6.00
N GLU A 421 -11.57 -21.50 -4.71
CA GLU A 421 -10.80 -22.57 -4.07
C GLU A 421 -11.27 -23.96 -4.51
N GLU A 422 -12.58 -24.21 -4.52
CA GLU A 422 -13.14 -25.46 -5.02
C GLU A 422 -12.85 -25.66 -6.50
N ALA A 423 -12.98 -24.60 -7.31
CA ALA A 423 -12.69 -24.64 -8.73
C ALA A 423 -11.20 -24.93 -8.99
N ALA A 424 -10.30 -24.23 -8.30
CA ALA A 424 -8.86 -24.46 -8.42
C ALA A 424 -8.48 -25.88 -7.97
N LYS A 425 -9.01 -26.35 -6.83
CA LYS A 425 -8.75 -27.70 -6.32
C LYS A 425 -9.21 -28.77 -7.30
N THR A 426 -10.41 -28.63 -7.87
CA THR A 426 -10.99 -29.61 -8.79
C THR A 426 -10.27 -29.63 -10.13
N LEU A 427 -10.03 -28.46 -10.74
CA LEU A 427 -9.52 -28.37 -12.11
C LEU A 427 -7.99 -28.48 -12.20
N ILE A 428 -7.25 -27.94 -11.22
CA ILE A 428 -5.78 -27.94 -11.23
C ILE A 428 -5.23 -29.27 -10.72
N LEU A 429 -5.77 -29.81 -9.62
CA LEU A 429 -5.26 -31.05 -9.02
C LEU A 429 -5.82 -32.31 -9.71
N ALA A 430 -6.65 -32.17 -10.73
CA ALA A 430 -7.13 -33.29 -11.54
C ALA A 430 -5.99 -34.12 -12.13
N ARG A 431 -4.90 -33.46 -12.57
CA ARG A 431 -3.75 -34.10 -13.23
C ARG A 431 -2.45 -33.42 -12.82
N LYS A 432 -1.38 -34.20 -12.69
CA LYS A 432 -0.02 -33.66 -12.42
C LYS A 432 0.42 -32.66 -13.51
N SER A 433 0.08 -32.92 -14.77
CA SER A 433 0.37 -32.00 -15.89
C SER A 433 -0.25 -30.62 -15.69
N ASN A 434 -1.48 -30.55 -15.18
CA ASN A 434 -2.18 -29.28 -14.94
C ASN A 434 -1.49 -28.48 -13.83
N ALA A 435 -1.09 -29.15 -12.74
CA ALA A 435 -0.35 -28.51 -11.67
C ALA A 435 1.00 -27.94 -12.16
N VAL A 436 1.74 -28.69 -13.00
CA VAL A 436 3.00 -28.22 -13.60
C VAL A 436 2.77 -27.00 -14.51
N THR A 437 1.80 -27.08 -15.41
CA THR A 437 1.44 -25.94 -16.29
C THR A 437 1.02 -24.72 -15.46
N ALA A 438 0.26 -24.92 -14.39
CA ALA A 438 -0.14 -23.83 -13.51
C ALA A 438 1.05 -23.20 -12.78
N CYS A 439 2.00 -24.00 -12.31
CA CYS A 439 3.23 -23.48 -11.72
C CYS A 439 4.05 -22.69 -12.75
N GLU A 440 4.19 -23.19 -13.97
CA GLU A 440 4.93 -22.52 -15.03
C GLU A 440 4.31 -21.16 -15.40
N VAL A 441 3.00 -21.12 -15.65
CA VAL A 441 2.26 -19.91 -16.04
C VAL A 441 2.31 -18.85 -14.94
N LEU A 442 2.22 -19.26 -13.67
CA LEU A 442 2.20 -18.35 -12.53
C LEU A 442 3.60 -18.05 -11.95
N GLY A 443 4.65 -18.67 -12.50
CA GLY A 443 6.02 -18.52 -12.01
C GLY A 443 6.26 -19.12 -10.62
N LEU A 444 5.44 -20.09 -10.21
CA LEU A 444 5.60 -20.82 -8.95
C LEU A 444 6.65 -21.94 -9.09
N PRO A 445 7.31 -22.37 -8.00
CA PRO A 445 8.26 -23.48 -8.06
C PRO A 445 7.54 -24.82 -8.30
N ASP A 446 8.24 -25.76 -8.94
CA ASP A 446 7.68 -27.08 -9.27
C ASP A 446 7.45 -27.98 -8.04
N ASN A 447 8.10 -27.69 -6.91
CA ASN A 447 8.08 -28.52 -5.71
C ASN A 447 7.32 -27.83 -4.56
N PHE A 448 6.00 -27.97 -4.53
CA PHE A 448 5.22 -27.67 -3.32
C PHE A 448 5.10 -28.92 -2.44
N PRO A 449 5.32 -28.80 -1.12
CA PRO A 449 5.26 -29.94 -0.21
C PRO A 449 3.83 -30.47 0.03
N GLU A 450 2.80 -29.64 -0.15
CA GLU A 450 1.39 -30.00 0.10
C GLU A 450 0.41 -29.30 -0.86
N ASP A 451 -0.63 -30.01 -1.30
CA ASP A 451 -1.66 -29.51 -2.23
C ASP A 451 -2.41 -28.25 -1.76
N PRO A 452 -2.83 -28.12 -0.47
CA PRO A 452 -3.52 -26.92 -0.01
C PRO A 452 -2.66 -25.65 -0.09
N ASN A 453 -1.34 -25.80 0.10
CA ASN A 453 -0.39 -24.70 0.00
C ASN A 453 -0.21 -24.24 -1.45
N LEU A 454 -0.22 -25.18 -2.40
CA LEU A 454 -0.21 -24.88 -3.83
C LEU A 454 -1.47 -24.10 -4.24
N ILE A 455 -2.66 -24.59 -3.91
CA ILE A 455 -3.92 -23.92 -4.28
C ILE A 455 -3.97 -22.49 -3.76
N SER A 456 -3.62 -22.30 -2.49
CA SER A 456 -3.63 -20.95 -1.91
C SER A 456 -2.55 -20.04 -2.54
N ALA A 457 -1.40 -20.57 -2.96
CA ALA A 457 -0.41 -19.82 -3.72
C ALA A 457 -0.90 -19.46 -5.13
N VAL A 458 -1.59 -20.37 -5.81
CA VAL A 458 -2.23 -20.12 -7.11
C VAL A 458 -3.27 -19.01 -7.00
N LEU A 459 -4.21 -19.11 -6.06
CA LEU A 459 -5.23 -18.09 -5.84
C LEU A 459 -4.61 -16.73 -5.54
N TRP A 460 -3.55 -16.71 -4.72
CA TRP A 460 -2.79 -15.49 -4.45
C TRP A 460 -2.24 -14.88 -5.74
N LYS A 461 -1.52 -15.66 -6.58
CA LYS A 461 -0.93 -15.17 -7.83
C LYS A 461 -1.96 -14.69 -8.85
N LEU A 462 -3.12 -15.35 -8.91
CA LEU A 462 -4.23 -14.93 -9.78
C LEU A 462 -4.82 -13.57 -9.36
N GLY A 463 -4.71 -13.21 -8.07
CA GLY A 463 -5.18 -11.94 -7.53
C GLY A 463 -6.36 -12.06 -6.58
N PHE A 464 -6.78 -13.28 -6.21
CA PHE A 464 -7.82 -13.46 -5.20
C PHE A 464 -7.33 -13.02 -3.82
N PRO A 465 -8.18 -12.44 -2.96
CA PRO A 465 -7.77 -12.14 -1.59
C PRO A 465 -7.32 -13.43 -0.90
N SER A 466 -6.23 -13.37 -0.11
CA SER A 466 -5.83 -14.53 0.71
C SER A 466 -6.96 -14.78 1.71
N PRO A 467 -7.54 -15.99 1.76
CA PRO A 467 -8.65 -16.31 2.66
C PRO A 467 -8.24 -16.41 4.14
N ASP A 468 -7.06 -15.88 4.53
CA ASP A 468 -6.60 -15.82 5.92
C ASP A 468 -7.39 -14.77 6.72
N LEU A 469 -8.71 -14.96 6.78
CA LEU A 469 -9.60 -14.43 7.80
C LEU A 469 -9.48 -15.37 9.00
N SER A 470 -8.29 -15.49 9.59
CA SER A 470 -8.16 -16.22 10.84
C SER A 470 -9.05 -15.53 11.88
N ASP A 471 -10.06 -16.24 12.39
CA ASP A 471 -10.75 -15.87 13.62
C ASP A 471 -9.68 -15.86 14.73
N PRO A 472 -9.32 -14.69 15.31
CA PRO A 472 -8.28 -14.64 16.34
C PRO A 472 -8.61 -15.49 17.57
N HIS A 473 -9.88 -15.86 17.74
CA HIS A 473 -10.38 -16.61 18.88
C HIS A 473 -10.89 -18.01 18.50
N PHE A 474 -10.49 -18.54 17.33
CA PHE A 474 -10.83 -19.89 16.89
C PHE A 474 -10.49 -20.94 17.96
N ASP A 475 -9.28 -20.89 18.52
CA ASP A 475 -8.80 -21.86 19.51
C ASP A 475 -9.61 -21.83 20.81
N PHE A 476 -10.06 -20.66 21.25
CA PHE A 476 -10.93 -20.55 22.42
C PHE A 476 -12.21 -21.37 22.21
N TRP A 477 -12.86 -21.20 21.07
CA TRP A 477 -14.13 -21.86 20.79
C TRP A 477 -13.98 -23.34 20.51
N ARG A 478 -12.90 -23.76 19.83
CA ARG A 478 -12.57 -25.17 19.68
C ARG A 478 -12.42 -25.84 21.06
N LEU A 479 -11.64 -25.24 21.95
CA LEU A 479 -11.46 -25.75 23.32
C LEU A 479 -12.75 -25.68 24.14
N HIS A 480 -13.59 -24.67 23.92
CA HIS A 480 -14.89 -24.54 24.57
C HIS A 480 -15.83 -25.69 24.19
N GLU A 481 -15.92 -26.01 22.90
CA GLU A 481 -16.70 -27.13 22.38
C GLU A 481 -16.16 -28.47 22.90
N GLU A 482 -14.83 -28.67 22.87
CA GLU A 482 -14.19 -29.86 23.45
C GLU A 482 -14.50 -30.02 24.95
N MET A 483 -14.49 -28.93 25.73
CA MET A 483 -14.86 -28.95 27.15
C MET A 483 -16.34 -29.30 27.36
N GLU A 484 -17.25 -28.74 26.56
CA GLU A 484 -18.67 -29.09 26.64
C GLU A 484 -18.95 -30.55 26.26
N GLU A 485 -18.26 -31.07 25.24
CA GLU A 485 -18.35 -32.47 24.84
C GLU A 485 -17.88 -33.39 25.96
N MET A 486 -16.75 -33.09 26.60
CA MET A 486 -16.26 -33.86 27.74
C MET A 486 -17.20 -33.84 28.94
N VAL A 487 -17.76 -32.67 29.28
CA VAL A 487 -18.74 -32.56 30.38
C VAL A 487 -20.00 -33.37 30.05
N ARG A 488 -20.47 -33.33 28.79
CA ARG A 488 -21.62 -34.12 28.33
C ARG A 488 -21.34 -35.62 28.40
N ALA A 489 -20.16 -36.05 27.96
CA ALA A 489 -19.71 -37.43 28.01
C ALA A 489 -19.48 -37.93 29.44
N GLY A 490 -19.00 -37.09 30.36
CA GLY A 490 -18.81 -37.43 31.78
C GLY A 490 -20.13 -37.64 32.54
N VAL A 491 -21.20 -36.94 32.14
CA VAL A 491 -22.53 -37.08 32.75
C VAL A 491 -23.31 -38.30 32.22
N THR A 492 -23.00 -38.79 31.01
CA THR A 492 -23.82 -39.82 30.31
C THR A 492 -23.05 -41.05 29.81
N GLY A 493 -21.72 -41.06 29.85
CA GLY A 493 -20.88 -42.08 29.23
C GLY A 493 -20.51 -43.25 30.16
N PRO A 494 -20.28 -44.46 29.62
CA PRO A 494 -19.89 -45.65 30.39
C PRO A 494 -18.45 -45.60 30.92
N LEU A 495 -17.60 -44.72 30.39
CA LEU A 495 -16.24 -44.42 30.87
C LEU A 495 -16.09 -42.89 30.96
N PRO A 496 -16.01 -42.31 32.16
CA PRO A 496 -15.77 -40.87 32.30
C PRO A 496 -14.36 -40.50 31.78
N PRO A 497 -14.18 -39.28 31.25
CA PRO A 497 -12.85 -38.78 30.85
C PRO A 497 -11.87 -38.83 32.03
N SER A 498 -10.59 -39.07 31.76
CA SER A 498 -9.56 -38.99 32.80
C SER A 498 -9.53 -37.58 33.40
N ALA A 499 -9.41 -37.48 34.72
CA ALA A 499 -9.24 -36.19 35.40
C ALA A 499 -7.97 -35.45 34.94
N GLU A 500 -6.96 -36.17 34.43
CA GLU A 500 -5.75 -35.58 33.86
C GLU A 500 -6.02 -34.94 32.48
N ASP A 501 -6.80 -35.60 31.63
CA ASP A 501 -7.18 -35.07 30.30
C ASP A 501 -8.04 -33.81 30.44
N PHE A 502 -9.01 -33.82 31.36
CA PHE A 502 -9.84 -32.65 31.67
C PHE A 502 -8.99 -31.47 32.16
N ARG A 503 -8.04 -31.70 33.08
CA ARG A 503 -7.13 -30.65 33.57
C ARG A 503 -6.26 -30.08 32.46
N GLY A 504 -5.73 -30.94 31.57
CA GLY A 504 -4.91 -30.52 30.44
C GLY A 504 -5.65 -29.58 29.49
N ILE A 505 -6.89 -29.91 29.15
CA ILE A 505 -7.73 -29.09 28.27
C ILE A 505 -8.22 -27.83 29.00
N ALA A 506 -8.64 -27.94 30.27
CA ALA A 506 -9.02 -26.80 31.09
C ALA A 506 -7.91 -25.76 31.23
N ALA A 507 -6.65 -26.20 31.38
CA ALA A 507 -5.48 -25.31 31.44
C ALA A 507 -5.35 -24.47 30.17
N ASN A 508 -5.38 -25.12 29.01
CA ASN A 508 -5.29 -24.44 27.71
C ASN A 508 -6.52 -23.54 27.46
N TYR A 509 -7.71 -24.01 27.85
CA TYR A 509 -8.95 -23.26 27.73
C TYR A 509 -8.92 -21.95 28.52
N PHE A 510 -8.49 -21.96 29.78
CA PHE A 510 -8.39 -20.74 30.58
C PHE A 510 -7.31 -19.78 30.07
N VAL A 511 -6.21 -20.28 29.51
CA VAL A 511 -5.21 -19.42 28.83
C VAL A 511 -5.86 -18.71 27.64
N GLN A 512 -6.63 -19.42 26.82
CA GLN A 512 -7.32 -18.80 25.68
C GLN A 512 -8.46 -17.86 26.11
N LEU A 513 -9.17 -18.17 27.20
CA LEU A 513 -10.16 -17.26 27.79
C LEU A 513 -9.51 -15.98 28.32
N GLU A 514 -8.38 -16.08 29.05
CA GLU A 514 -7.62 -14.92 29.52
C GLU A 514 -7.16 -14.05 28.35
N ASN A 515 -6.59 -14.66 27.30
CA ASN A 515 -6.18 -13.94 26.08
C ASN A 515 -7.36 -13.23 25.40
N MET A 516 -8.51 -13.91 25.30
CA MET A 516 -9.72 -13.34 24.71
C MET A 516 -10.25 -12.16 25.52
N LEU A 517 -10.35 -12.30 26.85
CA LEU A 517 -10.84 -11.23 27.73
C LEU A 517 -9.87 -10.05 27.80
N ASP A 518 -8.56 -10.30 27.79
CA ASP A 518 -7.52 -9.27 27.73
C ASP A 518 -7.62 -8.49 26.41
N ASP A 519 -7.65 -9.18 25.26
CA ASP A 519 -7.84 -8.54 23.95
C ASP A 519 -9.15 -7.74 23.87
N SER A 520 -10.25 -8.33 24.35
CA SER A 520 -11.57 -7.69 24.32
C SER A 520 -11.61 -6.43 25.19
N LEU A 521 -11.10 -6.50 26.42
CA LEU A 521 -11.09 -5.37 27.33
C LEU A 521 -10.17 -4.26 26.79
N SER A 522 -8.96 -4.60 26.35
CA SER A 522 -8.05 -3.64 25.73
C SER A 522 -8.69 -2.97 24.51
N PHE A 523 -9.20 -3.75 23.57
CA PHE A 523 -9.79 -3.23 22.34
C PHE A 523 -10.99 -2.32 22.65
N THR A 524 -11.86 -2.72 23.58
CA THR A 524 -13.05 -1.94 23.95
C THR A 524 -12.70 -0.62 24.61
N VAL A 525 -11.74 -0.60 25.55
CA VAL A 525 -11.26 0.64 26.18
C VAL A 525 -10.73 1.57 25.08
N TRP A 526 -9.76 1.10 24.30
CA TRP A 526 -9.15 1.87 23.22
C TRP A 526 -10.17 2.41 22.22
N ALA A 527 -11.10 1.56 21.75
CA ALA A 527 -12.09 1.91 20.73
C ALA A 527 -13.03 3.03 21.21
N LEU A 528 -13.37 3.05 22.50
CA LEU A 528 -14.34 4.00 23.06
C LEU A 528 -13.71 5.28 23.62
N THR A 529 -12.44 5.23 24.04
CA THR A 529 -11.80 6.34 24.77
C THR A 529 -10.72 7.09 23.99
N LYS A 530 -10.12 6.49 22.96
CA LYS A 530 -9.07 7.14 22.17
C LYS A 530 -9.65 8.03 21.07
N ASP A 531 -9.04 9.19 20.85
CA ASP A 531 -9.35 10.06 19.72
C ASP A 531 -8.83 9.49 18.39
N HIS A 532 -9.62 8.63 17.75
CA HIS A 532 -9.23 7.98 16.50
C HIS A 532 -9.14 8.93 15.30
N PHE A 533 -9.79 10.09 15.36
CA PHE A 533 -9.77 11.04 14.24
C PHE A 533 -8.46 11.83 14.24
N ALA A 534 -8.03 12.30 15.42
CA ALA A 534 -6.78 13.03 15.55
C ALA A 534 -5.53 12.13 15.67
N ASP A 535 -5.71 10.82 15.86
CA ASP A 535 -4.59 9.88 15.86
C ASP A 535 -3.86 9.87 14.51
N ARG A 536 -2.54 9.72 14.55
CA ARG A 536 -1.67 9.66 13.37
C ARG A 536 -2.04 8.47 12.48
N LYS A 537 -2.37 7.33 13.09
CA LYS A 537 -2.89 6.15 12.40
C LYS A 537 -4.40 6.04 12.66
N SER A 538 -5.17 6.92 12.02
CA SER A 538 -6.61 7.02 12.26
C SER A 538 -7.31 5.67 12.08
N PHE A 539 -8.06 5.25 13.10
CA PHE A 539 -8.82 3.99 13.13
C PHE A 539 -7.97 2.70 12.91
N VAL A 540 -6.68 2.72 13.25
CA VAL A 540 -5.80 1.55 13.20
C VAL A 540 -5.45 1.08 14.61
N TYR A 541 -5.80 -0.15 14.93
CA TYR A 541 -5.50 -0.81 16.19
C TYR A 541 -4.15 -1.50 16.15
N SER A 542 -3.22 -1.04 16.98
CA SER A 542 -1.91 -1.69 17.23
C SER A 542 -2.01 -2.48 18.54
N PRO A 543 -2.07 -3.83 18.52
CA PRO A 543 -2.41 -4.62 19.72
C PRO A 543 -1.54 -4.34 20.95
N GLU A 544 -0.21 -4.31 20.79
CA GLU A 544 0.70 -4.12 21.93
C GLU A 544 0.61 -2.70 22.52
N GLU A 545 0.58 -1.68 21.65
CA GLU A 545 0.53 -0.27 22.08
C GLU A 545 -0.84 0.06 22.68
N ALA A 546 -1.92 -0.34 22.01
CA ALA A 546 -3.28 -0.10 22.47
C ALA A 546 -3.56 -0.83 23.79
N ARG A 547 -3.00 -2.03 24.00
CA ARG A 547 -3.07 -2.75 25.27
C ARG A 547 -2.44 -1.96 26.40
N ARG A 548 -1.21 -1.48 26.22
CA ARG A 548 -0.50 -0.67 27.21
C ARG A 548 -1.26 0.64 27.52
N GLU A 549 -1.72 1.35 26.49
CA GLU A 549 -2.51 2.58 26.65
C GLU A 549 -3.81 2.33 27.40
N SER A 550 -4.54 1.27 27.02
CA SER A 550 -5.84 0.93 27.62
C SER A 550 -5.73 0.57 29.09
N TYR A 551 -4.72 -0.22 29.47
CA TYR A 551 -4.52 -0.61 30.87
C TYR A 551 -3.95 0.52 31.71
N SER A 552 -3.08 1.35 31.15
CA SER A 552 -2.67 2.60 31.83
C SER A 552 -3.89 3.48 32.12
N TRP A 553 -4.82 3.59 31.17
CA TRP A 553 -6.04 4.38 31.34
C TRP A 553 -6.96 3.78 32.41
N LEU A 554 -7.18 2.46 32.39
CA LEU A 554 -7.99 1.77 33.40
C LEU A 554 -7.36 1.86 34.79
N GLN A 555 -6.04 1.77 34.90
CA GLN A 555 -5.32 1.90 36.15
C GLN A 555 -5.51 3.29 36.77
N SER A 556 -5.35 4.36 35.98
CA SER A 556 -5.62 5.73 36.45
C SER A 556 -7.08 5.93 36.88
N ALA A 557 -8.03 5.28 36.21
CA ALA A 557 -9.42 5.30 36.64
C ALA A 557 -9.63 4.61 38.00
N VAL A 558 -9.01 3.45 38.22
CA VAL A 558 -9.06 2.74 39.51
C VAL A 558 -8.48 3.58 40.64
N GLU A 559 -7.30 4.16 40.43
CA GLU A 559 -6.63 5.04 41.39
C GLU A 559 -7.51 6.23 41.77
N ALA A 560 -8.18 6.85 40.80
CA ALA A 560 -9.11 7.96 41.03
C ALA A 560 -10.33 7.60 41.89
N SER A 561 -10.70 6.31 41.95
CA SER A 561 -11.80 5.83 42.81
C SER A 561 -11.37 5.25 44.15
N GLY A 562 -10.07 5.10 44.39
CA GLY A 562 -9.53 4.53 45.63
C GLY A 562 -9.74 3.02 45.80
N ASP A 563 -9.99 2.27 44.72
CA ASP A 563 -10.12 0.80 44.77
C ASP A 563 -8.73 0.15 44.68
N SER A 564 -8.11 -0.15 45.83
CA SER A 564 -6.75 -0.72 45.88
C SER A 564 -6.66 -2.22 45.55
N VAL A 565 -7.79 -2.88 45.24
CA VAL A 565 -7.84 -4.32 44.99
C VAL A 565 -7.63 -4.66 43.51
N LEU A 566 -7.87 -3.71 42.61
CA LEU A 566 -7.71 -3.89 41.17
C LEU A 566 -6.39 -3.27 40.70
N GLU A 567 -5.58 -4.08 40.02
CA GLU A 567 -4.36 -3.62 39.35
C GLU A 567 -4.39 -4.05 37.89
N TYR A 568 -4.12 -3.10 36.99
CA TYR A 568 -3.96 -3.34 35.57
C TYR A 568 -2.51 -3.05 35.16
N GLY A 569 -1.90 -3.98 34.43
CA GLY A 569 -0.50 -3.85 34.04
C GLY A 569 -0.12 -4.80 32.91
N ASN A 570 1.14 -5.23 32.91
CA ASN A 570 1.64 -6.10 31.84
C ASN A 570 0.99 -7.49 31.85
N LYS A 571 0.65 -8.03 33.03
CA LYS A 571 -0.07 -9.28 33.20
C LYS A 571 -1.27 -9.04 34.12
N ASN A 572 -2.47 -9.22 33.58
CA ASN A 572 -3.71 -9.05 34.32
C ASN A 572 -4.19 -10.40 34.82
N SER A 573 -4.66 -10.46 36.06
CA SER A 573 -5.32 -11.67 36.56
C SER A 573 -6.72 -11.82 35.92
N LEU A 574 -7.20 -13.05 35.78
CA LEU A 574 -8.58 -13.31 35.34
C LEU A 574 -9.61 -12.54 36.18
N TYR A 575 -9.37 -12.40 37.48
CA TYR A 575 -10.20 -11.59 38.38
C TYR A 575 -10.28 -10.12 37.95
N ALA A 576 -9.13 -9.50 37.64
CA ALA A 576 -9.08 -8.13 37.14
C ALA A 576 -9.78 -7.99 35.77
N LEU A 577 -9.57 -8.94 34.86
CA LEU A 577 -10.21 -8.95 33.53
C LEU A 577 -11.75 -9.03 33.64
N CYS A 578 -12.29 -9.91 34.50
CA CYS A 578 -13.73 -10.05 34.71
C CYS A 578 -14.37 -8.77 35.28
N ARG A 579 -13.65 -8.03 36.14
CA ARG A 579 -14.14 -6.77 36.73
C ARG A 579 -13.88 -5.54 35.85
N GLY A 580 -12.94 -5.63 34.92
CA GLY A 580 -12.55 -4.54 34.02
C GLY A 580 -13.69 -3.99 33.16
N PHE A 581 -14.58 -4.86 32.65
CA PHE A 581 -15.75 -4.41 31.89
C PHE A 581 -16.71 -3.56 32.75
N GLY A 582 -16.95 -3.96 33.99
CA GLY A 582 -17.78 -3.20 34.93
C GLY A 582 -17.14 -1.87 35.32
N ARG A 583 -15.80 -1.87 35.45
CA ARG A 583 -15.03 -0.65 35.70
C ARG A 583 -15.14 0.34 34.54
N LEU A 584 -14.93 -0.13 33.31
CA LEU A 584 -15.09 0.68 32.11
C LEU A 584 -16.50 1.28 32.02
N SER A 585 -17.54 0.47 32.26
CA SER A 585 -18.93 0.96 32.29
C SER A 585 -19.12 2.12 33.27
N THR A 586 -18.56 2.01 34.48
CA THR A 586 -18.63 3.07 35.50
C THR A 586 -17.93 4.35 35.04
N GLU A 587 -16.76 4.22 34.43
CA GLU A 587 -16.03 5.37 33.89
C GLU A 587 -16.74 6.04 32.72
N LEU A 588 -17.31 5.28 31.79
CA LEU A 588 -18.08 5.83 30.66
C LEU A 588 -19.31 6.62 31.16
N LYS A 589 -19.97 6.15 32.23
CA LYS A 589 -21.03 6.91 32.92
C LYS A 589 -20.50 8.21 33.53
N ARG A 590 -19.32 8.19 34.14
CA ARG A 590 -18.67 9.39 34.72
C ARG A 590 -18.31 10.40 33.61
N ILE A 591 -17.71 9.94 32.52
CA ILE A 591 -17.32 10.76 31.36
C ILE A 591 -18.56 11.41 30.72
N SER A 592 -19.66 10.66 30.59
CA SER A 592 -20.94 11.20 30.11
C SER A 592 -21.44 12.40 30.92
N LYS A 593 -21.24 12.38 32.25
CA LYS A 593 -21.62 13.51 33.12
C LYS A 593 -20.72 14.73 32.94
N GLY A 594 -19.45 14.52 32.56
CA GLY A 594 -18.47 15.57 32.31
C GLY A 594 -18.30 15.95 30.84
N ARG A 595 -19.33 15.75 30.01
CA ARG A 595 -19.26 15.84 28.53
C ARG A 595 -18.51 17.08 28.00
N GLN A 596 -18.79 18.26 28.56
CA GLN A 596 -18.20 19.53 28.13
C GLN A 596 -16.67 19.57 28.25
N SER A 597 -16.08 18.84 29.20
CA SER A 597 -14.62 18.80 29.38
C SER A 597 -13.87 18.07 28.26
N TRP A 598 -14.60 17.37 27.39
CA TRP A 598 -14.05 16.57 26.29
C TRP A 598 -14.40 17.14 24.91
N GLU A 599 -14.98 18.34 24.85
CA GLU A 599 -15.29 19.01 23.58
C GLU A 599 -14.02 19.23 22.77
N ARG A 600 -14.08 18.90 21.49
CA ARG A 600 -12.98 19.09 20.56
C ARG A 600 -12.78 20.59 20.28
N PRO A 601 -11.55 21.11 20.30
CA PRO A 601 -11.27 22.47 19.85
C PRO A 601 -11.71 22.68 18.38
N ALA A 602 -12.27 23.85 18.07
CA ALA A 602 -12.73 24.18 16.71
C ALA A 602 -11.63 24.07 15.64
N GLU A 603 -10.36 24.30 16.01
CA GLU A 603 -9.21 24.22 15.10
C GLU A 603 -8.90 22.80 14.60
N GLU A 604 -9.41 21.77 15.30
CA GLU A 604 -9.24 20.37 14.92
C GLU A 604 -10.37 19.86 14.02
N PHE A 605 -11.37 20.70 13.74
CA PHE A 605 -12.44 20.34 12.82
C PHE A 605 -11.90 20.28 11.38
N PRO A 606 -12.42 19.34 10.55
CA PRO A 606 -12.06 19.30 9.13
C PRO A 606 -12.48 20.58 8.41
N ASP A 607 -11.67 21.09 7.48
CA ASP A 607 -11.97 22.35 6.78
C ASP A 607 -13.27 22.32 5.98
N TRP A 608 -13.69 21.13 5.56
CA TRP A 608 -14.90 20.92 4.79
C TRP A 608 -16.17 20.88 5.64
N SER A 609 -16.08 20.72 6.98
CA SER A 609 -17.28 20.56 7.82
C SER A 609 -18.18 21.79 7.78
N ASP A 610 -17.56 22.98 7.65
CA ASP A 610 -18.26 24.26 7.74
C ASP A 610 -18.51 24.90 6.36
N ARG A 611 -18.00 24.28 5.29
CA ARG A 611 -18.06 24.80 3.92
C ARG A 611 -19.16 24.17 3.07
N GLN A 612 -19.80 23.10 3.54
CA GLN A 612 -20.83 22.36 2.81
C GLN A 612 -21.73 21.54 3.75
N ASP A 613 -22.92 21.15 3.27
CA ASP A 613 -23.95 20.45 4.07
C ASP A 613 -24.15 18.96 3.74
N LEU A 614 -23.52 18.47 2.66
CA LEU A 614 -23.70 17.09 2.16
C LEU A 614 -23.01 16.05 3.06
N LEU A 615 -21.81 16.37 3.53
CA LEU A 615 -20.95 15.51 4.33
C LEU A 615 -20.95 16.01 5.77
N LYS A 616 -20.99 15.06 6.71
CA LYS A 616 -21.19 15.33 8.14
C LYS A 616 -20.00 14.83 8.94
N PHE A 617 -19.54 15.67 9.86
CA PHE A 617 -18.53 15.32 10.86
C PHE A 617 -19.20 15.04 12.22
N PRO A 618 -19.24 13.77 12.68
CA PRO A 618 -19.93 13.40 13.91
C PRO A 618 -19.08 13.55 15.18
N PHE A 619 -17.74 13.59 15.07
CA PHE A 619 -16.82 13.49 16.22
C PHE A 619 -16.54 14.84 16.90
N ARG A 620 -17.53 15.37 17.63
CA ARG A 620 -17.44 16.65 18.34
C ARG A 620 -16.62 16.60 19.61
N HIS A 621 -16.27 15.41 20.10
CA HIS A 621 -15.47 15.21 21.30
C HIS A 621 -14.17 14.46 20.96
N THR A 622 -13.20 14.53 21.85
CA THR A 622 -11.97 13.72 21.77
C THR A 622 -12.20 12.27 22.19
N ILE A 623 -13.30 11.99 22.89
CA ILE A 623 -13.75 10.64 23.27
C ILE A 623 -14.91 10.20 22.37
N PRO A 624 -14.71 9.23 21.47
CA PRO A 624 -15.73 8.78 20.50
C PRO A 624 -17.03 8.31 21.15
N PHE A 625 -16.96 7.72 22.35
CA PHE A 625 -18.15 7.27 23.08
C PHE A 625 -19.20 8.39 23.28
N LEU A 626 -18.76 9.65 23.45
CA LEU A 626 -19.66 10.80 23.64
C LEU A 626 -20.38 11.24 22.36
N ASP A 627 -19.87 10.82 21.20
CA ASP A 627 -20.43 11.12 19.88
C ASP A 627 -21.29 9.97 19.32
N LEU A 628 -21.42 8.88 20.07
CA LEU A 628 -22.34 7.80 19.74
C LEU A 628 -23.80 8.24 19.95
N THR A 629 -24.73 7.55 19.29
CA THR A 629 -26.17 7.72 19.55
C THR A 629 -26.53 7.37 20.99
N ASP A 630 -27.57 8.00 21.54
CA ASP A 630 -28.00 7.79 22.93
C ASP A 630 -28.29 6.31 23.23
N ALA A 631 -29.01 5.64 22.32
CA ALA A 631 -29.28 4.21 22.39
C ALA A 631 -27.99 3.36 22.42
N SER A 632 -26.98 3.72 21.61
CA SER A 632 -25.69 3.01 21.60
C SER A 632 -24.95 3.19 22.92
N ARG A 633 -24.93 4.40 23.49
CA ARG A 633 -24.28 4.66 24.78
C ARG A 633 -24.91 3.83 25.90
N GLU A 634 -26.25 3.75 25.94
CA GLU A 634 -26.97 2.91 26.91
C GLU A 634 -26.70 1.42 26.72
N ILE A 635 -26.75 0.92 25.48
CA ILE A 635 -26.47 -0.48 25.17
C ILE A 635 -25.05 -0.86 25.62
N ILE A 636 -24.04 -0.06 25.25
CA ILE A 636 -22.65 -0.33 25.61
C ILE A 636 -22.50 -0.42 27.12
N VAL A 637 -22.99 0.58 27.84
CA VAL A 637 -22.88 0.67 29.30
C VAL A 637 -23.54 -0.53 29.99
N ASN A 638 -24.74 -0.91 29.53
CA ASN A 638 -25.50 -2.02 30.09
C ASN A 638 -24.83 -3.37 29.78
N ARG A 639 -24.37 -3.61 28.54
CA ARG A 639 -23.75 -4.87 28.14
C ARG A 639 -22.38 -5.09 28.78
N LEU A 640 -21.59 -4.02 28.98
CA LEU A 640 -20.34 -4.09 29.75
C LEU A 640 -20.59 -4.49 31.22
N GLN A 641 -21.61 -3.87 31.83
CA GLN A 641 -21.99 -4.19 33.20
C GLN A 641 -22.56 -5.62 33.33
N GLU A 642 -23.35 -6.06 32.36
CA GLU A 642 -23.89 -7.41 32.28
C GLU A 642 -22.79 -8.47 32.12
N THR A 643 -21.84 -8.25 31.22
CA THR A 643 -20.68 -9.12 30.99
C THR A 643 -19.90 -9.32 32.29
N SER A 644 -19.58 -8.23 33.00
CA SER A 644 -18.87 -8.31 34.28
C SER A 644 -19.71 -9.04 35.34
N ARG A 645 -21.02 -8.79 35.40
CA ARG A 645 -21.92 -9.45 36.35
C ARG A 645 -21.98 -10.96 36.12
N ILE A 646 -22.03 -11.42 34.86
CA ILE A 646 -22.06 -12.85 34.52
C ILE A 646 -20.75 -13.52 34.94
N LEU A 647 -19.60 -12.91 34.61
CA LEU A 647 -18.28 -13.48 34.90
C LEU A 647 -17.96 -13.49 36.40
N VAL A 648 -18.30 -12.42 37.13
CA VAL A 648 -18.06 -12.33 38.58
C VAL A 648 -19.09 -13.15 39.36
N GLY A 649 -20.37 -13.10 38.98
CA GLY A 649 -21.45 -13.80 39.68
C GLY A 649 -21.35 -15.32 39.63
N ASN A 650 -20.68 -15.88 38.60
CA ASN A 650 -20.41 -17.32 38.48
C ASN A 650 -19.00 -17.71 38.99
N ASN A 651 -18.32 -16.82 39.72
CA ASN A 651 -17.00 -17.05 40.34
C ASN A 651 -15.98 -17.71 39.39
N ILE A 652 -15.90 -17.24 38.13
CA ILE A 652 -15.04 -17.87 37.10
C ILE A 652 -13.56 -17.91 37.49
N SER A 653 -13.08 -16.92 38.27
CA SER A 653 -11.72 -16.93 38.85
C SER A 653 -11.50 -18.11 39.79
N ASP A 654 -12.50 -18.48 40.58
CA ASP A 654 -12.43 -19.57 41.55
C ASP A 654 -12.63 -20.92 40.86
N ALA A 655 -13.52 -20.96 39.85
CA ALA A 655 -13.69 -22.12 38.98
C ALA A 655 -12.37 -22.53 38.31
N ARG A 656 -11.58 -21.56 37.82
CA ARG A 656 -10.22 -21.84 37.31
C ARG A 656 -9.35 -22.56 38.34
N ASN A 657 -9.28 -22.05 39.57
CA ASN A 657 -8.47 -22.63 40.62
C ASN A 657 -8.97 -24.04 41.00
N SER A 658 -10.28 -24.22 41.07
CA SER A 658 -10.91 -25.51 41.34
C SER A 658 -10.62 -26.54 40.26
N TRP A 659 -10.73 -26.18 38.98
CA TRP A 659 -10.52 -27.12 37.87
C TRP A 659 -9.05 -27.50 37.72
N MET A 660 -8.12 -26.58 38.05
CA MET A 660 -6.68 -26.80 37.94
C MET A 660 -6.06 -27.49 39.17
N HIS A 661 -6.57 -27.22 40.38
CA HIS A 661 -5.95 -27.63 41.64
C HIS A 661 -6.88 -28.44 42.56
N GLY A 662 -8.11 -28.72 42.13
CA GLY A 662 -9.03 -29.58 42.85
C GLY A 662 -8.41 -30.95 43.15
N GLY A 663 -8.43 -31.34 44.43
CA GLY A 663 -7.93 -32.63 44.92
C GLY A 663 -8.65 -33.81 44.27
N ARG A 664 -8.37 -35.05 44.70
CA ARG A 664 -8.91 -36.33 44.15
C ARG A 664 -10.44 -36.43 44.00
N SER A 665 -11.20 -35.44 44.45
CA SER A 665 -12.63 -35.27 44.19
C SER A 665 -12.84 -34.77 42.76
N THR A 666 -13.48 -35.58 41.92
CA THR A 666 -13.98 -35.21 40.59
C THR A 666 -14.71 -33.87 40.67
N ALA A 667 -14.36 -32.92 39.79
CA ALA A 667 -15.07 -31.65 39.66
C ALA A 667 -16.58 -31.91 39.53
N ASP A 668 -17.40 -31.12 40.22
CA ASP A 668 -18.85 -31.21 40.05
C ASP A 668 -19.20 -30.77 38.62
N PHE A 669 -19.55 -31.74 37.76
CA PHE A 669 -19.83 -31.49 36.36
C PHE A 669 -21.03 -30.56 36.15
N ASP A 670 -21.95 -30.44 37.13
CA ASP A 670 -23.02 -29.45 37.07
C ASP A 670 -22.51 -28.03 37.30
N GLU A 671 -21.56 -27.84 38.22
CA GLU A 671 -20.88 -26.56 38.43
C GLU A 671 -20.04 -26.18 37.21
N VAL A 672 -19.29 -27.14 36.65
CA VAL A 672 -18.50 -26.94 35.42
C VAL A 672 -19.39 -26.50 34.26
N ARG A 673 -20.52 -27.20 34.06
CA ARG A 673 -21.49 -26.86 33.01
C ARG A 673 -22.07 -25.45 33.20
N SER A 674 -22.39 -25.07 34.44
CA SER A 674 -22.88 -23.72 34.75
C SER A 674 -21.85 -22.66 34.39
N SER A 675 -20.58 -22.84 34.78
CA SER A 675 -19.51 -21.91 34.44
C SER A 675 -19.23 -21.84 32.93
N LEU A 676 -19.23 -22.98 32.21
CA LEU A 676 -19.06 -22.99 30.75
C LEU A 676 -20.19 -22.20 30.06
N ASN A 677 -21.45 -22.42 30.45
CA ASN A 677 -22.58 -21.67 29.92
C ASN A 677 -22.47 -20.15 30.21
N ALA A 678 -22.03 -19.79 31.42
CA ALA A 678 -21.82 -18.38 31.78
C ALA A 678 -20.70 -17.74 30.95
N ILE A 679 -19.59 -18.46 30.72
CA ILE A 679 -18.49 -17.99 29.86
C ILE A 679 -18.99 -17.82 28.42
N ARG A 680 -19.70 -18.83 27.88
CA ARG A 680 -20.31 -18.76 26.53
C ARG A 680 -21.20 -17.54 26.39
N GLN A 681 -22.09 -17.29 27.37
CA GLN A 681 -23.00 -16.15 27.35
C GLN A 681 -22.24 -14.82 27.38
N ALA A 682 -21.24 -14.68 28.26
CA ALA A 682 -20.43 -13.47 28.35
C ALA A 682 -19.65 -13.21 27.06
N VAL A 683 -19.02 -14.23 26.50
CA VAL A 683 -18.27 -14.15 25.24
C VAL A 683 -19.19 -13.83 24.06
N GLN A 684 -20.39 -14.42 24.01
CA GLN A 684 -21.37 -14.10 22.97
C GLN A 684 -21.79 -12.63 23.03
N ILE A 685 -21.99 -12.07 24.23
CA ILE A 685 -22.28 -10.63 24.41
C ILE A 685 -21.12 -9.78 23.89
N ILE A 686 -19.87 -10.16 24.23
CA ILE A 686 -18.66 -9.48 23.77
C ILE A 686 -18.58 -9.48 22.23
N GLU A 687 -18.80 -10.63 21.59
CA GLU A 687 -18.80 -10.75 20.13
C GLU A 687 -19.96 -9.96 19.49
N ASP A 688 -21.18 -10.12 19.98
CA ASP A 688 -22.37 -9.50 19.39
C ASP A 688 -22.35 -7.97 19.48
N CYS A 689 -21.67 -7.41 20.49
CA CYS A 689 -21.45 -5.97 20.62
C CYS A 689 -20.20 -5.47 19.88
N GLY A 690 -19.37 -6.37 19.35
CA GLY A 690 -18.09 -6.06 18.73
C GLY A 690 -17.07 -5.49 19.74
N PHE A 691 -17.10 -5.96 20.98
CA PHE A 691 -16.14 -5.64 22.04
C PHE A 691 -14.82 -6.43 21.90
N VAL A 692 -14.67 -7.16 20.81
CA VAL A 692 -13.51 -7.98 20.48
C VAL A 692 -13.19 -7.88 19.01
N ARG A 693 -11.93 -8.13 18.64
CA ARG A 693 -11.48 -8.05 17.26
C ARG A 693 -12.00 -9.24 16.46
N MET A 694 -13.01 -8.98 15.63
CA MET A 694 -13.50 -9.95 14.66
C MET A 694 -13.28 -9.45 13.24
N ASN A 695 -12.84 -10.31 12.34
CA ASN A 695 -12.63 -9.97 10.95
C ASN A 695 -13.96 -10.05 10.18
N PHE A 696 -14.41 -8.92 9.64
CA PHE A 696 -15.52 -8.85 8.69
C PHE A 696 -14.99 -8.86 7.26
N SER A 697 -15.59 -9.70 6.41
CA SER A 697 -15.30 -9.76 4.98
C SER A 697 -16.53 -9.40 4.14
N VAL A 698 -16.29 -8.87 2.94
CA VAL A 698 -17.35 -8.61 1.96
C VAL A 698 -17.84 -9.96 1.43
N VAL A 699 -19.14 -10.20 1.50
CA VAL A 699 -19.79 -11.37 0.87
C VAL A 699 -20.43 -10.99 -0.45
N SER A 700 -21.12 -9.86 -0.50
CA SER A 700 -21.79 -9.40 -1.71
C SER A 700 -21.82 -7.88 -1.78
N ARG A 701 -21.77 -7.36 -3.01
CA ARG A 701 -22.01 -5.95 -3.30
C ARG A 701 -23.02 -5.85 -4.42
N GLN A 702 -24.11 -5.13 -4.17
CA GLN A 702 -25.12 -4.82 -5.17
C GLN A 702 -25.04 -3.33 -5.49
N ILE A 703 -25.08 -2.98 -6.77
CA ILE A 703 -25.08 -1.60 -7.25
C ILE A 703 -26.28 -1.45 -8.16
N ASP A 704 -27.11 -0.43 -7.92
CA ASP A 704 -28.26 -0.15 -8.75
C ASP A 704 -27.95 0.85 -9.88
N ALA A 705 -28.94 1.11 -10.75
CA ALA A 705 -28.81 2.02 -11.88
C ALA A 705 -28.51 3.48 -11.49
N TYR A 706 -28.69 3.86 -10.23
CA TYR A 706 -28.44 5.21 -9.71
C TYR A 706 -27.12 5.28 -8.93
N SER A 707 -26.25 4.29 -9.08
CA SER A 707 -24.96 4.17 -8.36
C SER A 707 -25.11 4.07 -6.84
N ARG A 708 -26.30 3.74 -6.32
CA ARG A 708 -26.46 3.38 -4.91
C ARG A 708 -25.95 1.95 -4.75
N SER A 709 -25.18 1.71 -3.70
CA SER A 709 -24.65 0.37 -3.45
C SER A 709 -24.92 -0.12 -2.04
N ILE A 710 -25.28 -1.40 -1.94
CA ILE A 710 -25.44 -2.15 -0.70
C ILE A 710 -24.30 -3.15 -0.64
N THR A 711 -23.45 -3.03 0.37
CA THR A 711 -22.39 -4.00 0.61
C THR A 711 -22.74 -4.81 1.85
N ARG A 712 -22.82 -6.12 1.71
CA ARG A 712 -23.11 -7.06 2.79
C ARG A 712 -21.81 -7.69 3.29
N PHE A 713 -21.67 -7.70 4.59
CA PHE A 713 -20.52 -8.27 5.29
C PHE A 713 -20.96 -9.43 6.15
N THR A 714 -20.06 -10.39 6.35
CA THR A 714 -20.26 -11.46 7.34
C THR A 714 -19.04 -11.61 8.22
N ARG A 715 -19.26 -12.07 9.44
CA ARG A 715 -18.20 -12.63 10.32
C ARG A 715 -18.20 -14.15 10.21
N PRO A 716 -17.10 -14.85 10.60
CA PRO A 716 -17.01 -16.31 10.55
C PRO A 716 -18.16 -17.08 11.25
N ARG A 717 -18.87 -16.44 12.20
CA ARG A 717 -19.96 -17.03 13.00
C ARG A 717 -21.36 -16.47 12.69
N GLY A 718 -21.55 -15.91 11.49
CA GLY A 718 -22.89 -15.73 10.91
C GLY A 718 -23.62 -14.41 11.15
N TYR A 719 -23.08 -13.47 11.94
CA TYR A 719 -23.64 -12.11 11.96
C TYR A 719 -23.29 -11.39 10.65
N SER A 720 -24.31 -10.86 10.00
CA SER A 720 -24.17 -10.04 8.81
C SER A 720 -24.75 -8.65 9.01
N PHE A 721 -24.10 -7.64 8.45
CA PHE A 721 -24.66 -6.30 8.38
C PHE A 721 -24.45 -5.70 6.98
N GLU A 722 -25.18 -4.63 6.71
CA GLU A 722 -25.21 -3.97 5.41
C GLU A 722 -24.82 -2.49 5.53
N LEU A 723 -24.00 -2.04 4.58
CA LEU A 723 -23.69 -0.63 4.43
C LEU A 723 -24.21 -0.08 3.11
N HIS A 724 -24.82 1.07 3.20
CA HIS A 724 -25.36 1.82 2.08
C HIS A 724 -24.39 2.92 1.67
N LYS A 725 -24.20 3.05 0.36
CA LYS A 725 -23.48 4.18 -0.25
C LYS A 725 -24.32 4.81 -1.35
N PRO A 726 -24.22 6.13 -1.58
CA PRO A 726 -23.34 7.09 -0.88
C PRO A 726 -23.77 7.38 0.56
N SER A 727 -22.82 7.77 1.41
CA SER A 727 -23.05 8.07 2.83
C SER A 727 -22.51 9.47 3.19
N PRO A 728 -23.22 10.28 4.01
CA PRO A 728 -22.72 11.56 4.51
C PRO A 728 -21.40 11.45 5.31
N TYR A 729 -21.05 10.25 5.74
CA TYR A 729 -19.89 9.96 6.58
C TYR A 729 -18.72 9.34 5.81
N ASP A 730 -18.75 9.36 4.47
CA ASP A 730 -17.69 8.75 3.65
C ASP A 730 -16.33 9.46 3.77
N TRP A 731 -16.27 10.72 4.24
CA TRP A 731 -15.04 11.52 4.38
C TRP A 731 -14.36 11.43 5.76
N LEU A 732 -14.85 10.56 6.64
CA LEU A 732 -14.27 10.41 7.99
C LEU A 732 -12.95 9.61 8.02
N GLY A 733 -12.48 9.11 6.88
CA GLY A 733 -11.30 8.24 6.83
C GLY A 733 -11.50 6.85 7.45
N LEU A 734 -12.75 6.48 7.78
CA LEU A 734 -13.07 5.17 8.33
C LEU A 734 -12.58 4.05 7.40
N PRO A 735 -11.96 2.99 7.92
CA PRO A 735 -11.46 1.86 7.14
C PRO A 735 -12.43 1.38 6.06
N THR A 736 -11.91 1.21 4.84
CA THR A 736 -12.66 0.60 3.74
C THR A 736 -12.62 -0.92 3.86
N PHE A 737 -13.61 -1.59 3.30
CA PHE A 737 -13.76 -3.05 3.41
C PHE A 737 -13.03 -3.85 2.33
N LYS A 738 -12.06 -3.22 1.64
CA LYS A 738 -11.15 -3.93 0.72
C LYS A 738 -10.16 -4.84 1.48
N THR A 739 -10.01 -4.62 2.77
CA THR A 739 -9.21 -5.42 3.69
C THR A 739 -10.11 -5.89 4.83
N PRO A 740 -9.73 -6.95 5.57
CA PRO A 740 -10.42 -7.31 6.81
C PRO A 740 -10.50 -6.11 7.76
N ILE A 741 -11.65 -5.92 8.40
CA ILE A 741 -11.85 -4.89 9.40
C ILE A 741 -12.59 -5.44 10.62
N HIS A 742 -12.44 -4.75 11.74
CA HIS A 742 -13.18 -4.96 12.98
C HIS A 742 -14.30 -3.93 13.10
N VAL A 743 -15.49 -4.37 13.48
CA VAL A 743 -16.67 -3.50 13.60
C VAL A 743 -17.23 -3.62 15.01
N MET A 744 -17.36 -2.49 15.69
CA MET A 744 -17.99 -2.41 17.00
C MET A 744 -19.48 -2.15 16.81
N THR A 745 -20.26 -3.22 16.65
CA THR A 745 -21.69 -3.20 16.30
C THR A 745 -22.55 -2.44 17.30
N ALA A 746 -22.15 -2.38 18.57
CA ALA A 746 -22.83 -1.58 19.59
C ALA A 746 -22.51 -0.08 19.51
N ALA A 747 -21.44 0.33 18.81
CA ALA A 747 -20.96 1.71 18.76
C ALA A 747 -21.44 2.44 17.49
N CYS A 748 -22.75 2.66 17.39
CA CYS A 748 -23.36 3.40 16.29
C CYS A 748 -23.35 4.91 16.58
N PHE A 749 -22.66 5.68 15.73
CA PHE A 749 -22.61 7.15 15.79
C PHE A 749 -23.67 7.80 14.90
N SER A 750 -24.27 7.06 13.97
CA SER A 750 -25.41 7.53 13.19
C SER A 750 -26.27 6.38 12.67
N ALA A 751 -27.57 6.44 12.95
CA ALA A 751 -28.51 5.44 12.49
C ALA A 751 -28.67 5.47 10.95
N PRO A 752 -28.95 4.33 10.30
CA PRO A 752 -29.16 3.01 10.91
C PRO A 752 -27.85 2.23 11.19
N ASN A 753 -26.85 2.31 10.30
CA ASN A 753 -25.72 1.36 10.28
C ASN A 753 -24.33 2.04 10.22
N HIS A 754 -24.14 3.21 10.82
CA HIS A 754 -22.81 3.84 10.88
C HIS A 754 -22.11 3.57 12.21
N PHE A 755 -21.31 2.50 12.21
CA PHE A 755 -20.57 2.01 13.36
C PHE A 755 -19.11 2.46 13.36
N LEU A 756 -18.50 2.55 14.55
CA LEU A 756 -17.05 2.59 14.68
C LEU A 756 -16.45 1.31 14.09
N ARG A 757 -15.40 1.47 13.29
CA ARG A 757 -14.73 0.36 12.60
C ARG A 757 -13.24 0.62 12.46
N PHE A 758 -12.46 -0.45 12.52
CA PHE A 758 -11.02 -0.39 12.73
C PHE A 758 -10.29 -1.44 11.89
N ARG A 759 -8.99 -1.24 11.63
CA ARG A 759 -8.09 -2.27 11.09
C ARG A 759 -7.06 -2.64 12.14
N SER A 760 -6.65 -3.90 12.19
CA SER A 760 -5.44 -4.25 12.96
C SER A 760 -4.19 -3.93 12.14
N GLU A 761 -3.19 -3.34 12.80
CA GLU A 761 -1.82 -3.34 12.31
C GLU A 761 -1.14 -4.64 12.71
N ILE A 762 -0.34 -5.18 11.79
CA ILE A 762 0.51 -6.34 12.05
C ILE A 762 1.94 -5.81 12.17
N ARG A 763 2.60 -6.13 13.28
CA ARG A 763 3.97 -5.71 13.51
C ARG A 763 4.91 -6.49 12.58
N SER A 764 5.71 -5.75 11.81
CA SER A 764 6.70 -6.27 10.87
C SER A 764 7.79 -5.22 10.64
N THR A 765 8.87 -5.61 9.97
CA THR A 765 9.90 -4.68 9.45
C THR A 765 9.29 -3.58 8.57
N TYR A 766 8.23 -3.89 7.83
CA TYR A 766 7.51 -2.94 6.98
C TYR A 766 6.66 -1.96 7.80
N SER A 767 5.90 -2.43 8.81
CA SER A 767 5.15 -1.52 9.68
C SER A 767 6.09 -0.61 10.48
N GLU A 768 7.25 -1.13 10.90
CA GLU A 768 8.29 -0.38 11.61
C GLU A 768 8.96 0.65 10.69
N MET A 769 9.29 0.30 9.44
CA MET A 769 9.79 1.24 8.43
C MET A 769 8.85 2.44 8.27
N TRP A 770 7.54 2.21 8.29
CA TRP A 770 6.52 3.25 8.14
C TRP A 770 5.95 3.76 9.48
N ALA A 771 6.64 3.52 10.60
CA ALA A 771 6.25 4.06 11.90
C ALA A 771 6.21 5.59 11.86
N ASN A 772 5.18 6.22 12.45
CA ASN A 772 4.96 7.67 12.40
C ASN A 772 4.64 8.26 11.00
N TYR A 773 4.22 7.43 10.04
CA TYR A 773 3.63 7.90 8.78
C TYR A 773 2.08 7.89 8.88
N PRO A 774 1.37 8.93 8.39
CA PRO A 774 1.87 10.17 7.81
C PRO A 774 2.42 11.15 8.87
N ARG A 775 3.46 11.92 8.51
CA ARG A 775 3.93 13.08 9.28
C ARG A 775 3.20 14.34 8.81
N ARG A 776 2.65 15.10 9.76
CA ARG A 776 1.93 16.36 9.51
C ARG A 776 2.50 17.48 10.37
N LYS A 777 2.53 18.70 9.83
CA LYS A 777 2.90 19.89 10.60
C LYS A 777 1.68 20.45 11.33
N PRO A 778 1.78 20.86 12.60
CA PRO A 778 0.65 21.43 13.34
C PRO A 778 0.15 22.73 12.71
N ARG A 779 -1.18 22.92 12.67
CA ARG A 779 -1.83 24.17 12.19
C ARG A 779 -1.31 25.43 12.90
N ALA A 780 -1.09 25.37 14.22
CA ALA A 780 -0.62 26.49 15.02
C ALA A 780 0.81 26.99 14.66
N GLN A 781 1.68 26.12 14.13
CA GLN A 781 3.01 26.52 13.65
C GLN A 781 2.97 27.26 12.31
N LEU A 782 1.93 27.03 11.50
CA LEU A 782 1.72 27.73 10.23
C LEU A 782 1.19 29.15 10.48
N GLY A 783 0.24 29.33 11.41
CA GLY A 783 -0.35 30.63 11.73
C GLY A 783 0.60 31.59 12.45
N SER A 784 1.34 31.11 13.46
CA SER A 784 2.28 31.94 14.23
C SER A 784 3.44 32.47 13.39
N ARG A 785 3.92 31.69 12.41
CA ARG A 785 4.98 32.13 11.48
C ARG A 785 4.49 32.96 10.31
N ALA A 786 3.30 32.70 9.76
CA ALA A 786 2.70 33.57 8.74
C ALA A 786 2.52 35.00 9.27
N ILE A 787 2.10 35.16 10.53
CA ILE A 787 2.02 36.47 11.20
C ILE A 787 3.42 37.08 11.34
N THR A 788 4.45 36.27 11.63
CA THR A 788 5.84 36.75 11.78
C THR A 788 6.45 37.19 10.43
N GLU A 789 6.18 36.46 9.34
CA GLU A 789 6.64 36.79 7.98
C GLU A 789 5.92 38.01 7.40
N VAL A 790 4.60 38.15 7.62
CA VAL A 790 3.85 39.36 7.26
C VAL A 790 4.35 40.57 8.08
N SER A 791 4.66 40.37 9.36
CA SER A 791 5.25 41.41 10.22
C SER A 791 6.67 41.81 9.77
N ALA A 792 7.46 40.86 9.27
CA ALA A 792 8.78 41.11 8.70
C ALA A 792 8.69 41.88 7.37
N GLN A 793 7.77 41.49 6.48
CA GLN A 793 7.49 42.21 5.23
C GLN A 793 7.00 43.64 5.50
N TRP A 794 6.11 43.84 6.47
CA TRP A 794 5.65 45.17 6.88
C TRP A 794 6.78 46.04 7.45
N LYS A 795 7.72 45.48 8.22
CA LYS A 795 8.90 46.23 8.71
C LYS A 795 9.85 46.63 7.59
N THR A 796 10.03 45.80 6.56
CA THR A 796 10.80 46.18 5.36
C THR A 796 10.10 47.23 4.49
N MET A 797 8.76 47.29 4.49
CA MET A 797 8.01 48.32 3.75
C MET A 797 7.88 49.66 4.50
N SER A 798 7.94 49.63 5.84
CA SER A 798 7.86 50.84 6.68
C SER A 798 9.22 51.48 6.99
N GLY A 799 10.34 50.80 6.69
CA GLY A 799 11.70 51.32 6.91
C GLY A 799 12.26 52.28 5.85
N ASN A 800 11.50 52.60 4.78
CA ASN A 800 11.94 53.47 3.68
C ASN A 800 11.24 54.85 3.64
N GLY A 801 10.68 55.32 4.76
CA GLY A 801 9.82 56.51 4.78
C GLY A 801 10.02 57.43 5.98
N GLU A 802 11.26 57.75 6.35
CA GLU A 802 11.54 58.93 7.18
C GLU A 802 12.67 59.77 6.54
N GLU A 803 12.31 60.51 5.48
CA GLU A 803 13.07 61.70 5.10
C GLU A 803 12.47 62.91 5.82
N THR A 804 13.32 63.51 6.64
CA THR A 804 13.15 64.74 7.40
C THR A 804 12.75 65.91 6.52
N ILE A 805 11.56 66.49 6.75
CA ILE A 805 11.23 67.85 6.30
C ILE A 805 11.55 68.81 7.46
N SER A 806 12.57 69.63 7.27
CA SER A 806 12.91 70.78 8.13
C SER A 806 12.19 72.03 7.60
N PRO A 807 11.78 72.99 8.46
CA PRO A 807 10.94 74.11 8.05
C PRO A 807 11.78 75.29 7.54
N ALA A 808 11.45 75.78 6.33
CA ALA A 808 11.61 77.17 5.89
C ALA A 808 10.68 77.44 4.72
#